data_AF-A0A970D571-F1
#
_entry.id   AF-A0A970D571-F1
#
_cell.length_a   1.000
_cell.length_b   1.000
_cell.length_c   1.000
_cell.angle_alpha   90.00
_cell.angle_beta   90.00
_cell.angle_gamma   90.00
#
_symmetry.space_group_name_H-M   'P 1'
#
loop_
_entity.id
_entity.type
_entity.pdbx_description
1 polymer ?
#
loop_
_entity_poly.entity_id
_entity_poly.type
_entity_poly.pdbx_seq_one_letter_code
_entity_poly.pdbx_strand_id
1 'polypeptide(L)'
;MQQLKIFFQKGGRYLLAFVLLFGFLLAFWRSHLRIVSESANKYFETVADYTPLLQAAQKEGYSEATLIAALKNAGVTSVLLREDTIASLENMGKLRLFKVADLKALPYIGSRKEINLPSGWNSGICIYSKDHALLRRIEKRLLILKDRFALKTARTDTDTLFVNRFDKLFMEDIGLGFSARLFKELENAGLGVYLELFGYNEMTKEEVAASLEAIPDSVQIRGFFAQEKEIFAHDGALDELKERIAKNRWIICTLEFQTYRGMQRYYKELGASAYFRKAHSIKPAEMRLVYTPKRALERMVRAAKERSLRILLLRSFETENVFNAKDMTAVNLDWFKSVSDACRAWGLEPLPYGEPLEAYSRLSIKTISEPSGWQLYFIALALFSSCFVVAFMLFGALPDLWVMIAFLLFVALLQAFMPPAFLISSASLTGAILYAVAAFLSIFKVFGINRLSNGLLKAAAASVVMAGIALFGGILIAGISSSAFYLNGFIQFRGVKAALLFPVFFAFLYSLIKYGKGFGRFVRGPVTFQTLFLVFIMLLFLVVYVGRSGNFNFLNSSALEDSFRVFLEDTLVARPRTKEFLIGYPAVFLFLFFALRKIDILLPLLAVLMQMAAVSLVNTMCHFHSPLLLSFLRVFNGLWTGISVGILVFISACILSFLAGLVGKKEKAVFLLGYFGFGNYGDELLRTTFIKKFQSRMPDYTIYVLTASKEESNEPGVIFLRRRSFVLPKLVSCQALIVPGGGVFQSSTSLRSLAYYLFFLSMARIAGVKVFLPAQGLGPFKNGIAGALLKSALEAELVDAEYLSLRDLASKKQLPEILANRNLEVVTDLFFWGADVSETQIKPPGNLLKTYVVLRASVPGVLKMAKEILALGETFENIKIIPLVFSDPEDTKLWKEAGFKGELISIYDSPLMFEEADIIISMRLHGAIMATAACIPWIGINYDPKVKGFADSVSWSEFVKTPEEFDSRWLVEQLNLLAIDRTYYSAKLYEESMRLKKIAERDFEAFIGSFERLCENATQKELENA
;
A
#
# COMPACT_ATOMS: atom_id res chain seq x y z
N MET A 1 23.88 -14.13 45.92
CA MET A 1 23.89 -13.87 44.45
C MET A 1 22.51 -13.54 43.86
N GLN A 2 21.44 -14.30 44.14
CA GLN A 2 20.09 -14.03 43.60
C GLN A 2 19.52 -12.65 44.00
N GLN A 3 19.70 -12.24 45.27
CA GLN A 3 19.28 -10.91 45.74
C GLN A 3 20.07 -9.77 45.07
N LEU A 4 21.37 -9.95 44.81
CA LEU A 4 22.17 -8.99 44.04
C LEU A 4 21.64 -8.84 42.61
N LYS A 5 21.30 -9.95 41.95
CA LYS A 5 20.77 -9.95 40.57
C LYS A 5 19.41 -9.23 40.48
N ILE A 6 18.56 -9.40 41.49
CA ILE A 6 17.28 -8.68 41.62
C ILE A 6 17.52 -7.19 41.90
N PHE A 7 18.48 -6.84 42.77
CA PHE A 7 18.84 -5.46 43.06
C PHE A 7 19.37 -4.73 41.82
N PHE A 8 20.29 -5.33 41.06
CA PHE A 8 20.82 -4.75 39.83
C PHE A 8 19.76 -4.61 38.73
N GLN A 9 18.84 -5.57 38.58
CA GLN A 9 17.71 -5.45 37.64
C GLN A 9 16.72 -4.34 38.05
N LYS A 10 16.46 -4.16 39.35
CA LYS A 10 15.62 -3.06 39.84
C LYS A 10 16.31 -1.70 39.67
N GLY A 11 17.60 -1.61 40.00
CA GLY A 11 18.41 -0.39 39.84
C GLY A 11 18.44 0.13 38.41
N GLY A 12 18.64 -0.76 37.42
CA GLY A 12 18.62 -0.39 36.00
C GLY A 12 17.28 0.19 35.53
N ARG A 13 16.15 -0.32 36.06
CA ARG A 13 14.82 0.21 35.75
C ARG A 13 14.60 1.61 36.30
N TYR A 14 15.03 1.88 37.53
CA TYR A 14 14.92 3.22 38.13
C TYR A 14 15.79 4.25 37.39
N LEU A 15 17.02 3.88 37.02
CA LEU A 15 17.90 4.74 36.24
C LEU A 15 17.29 5.10 34.88
N LEU A 16 16.77 4.10 34.15
CA LEU A 16 16.11 4.33 32.86
C LEU A 16 14.86 5.21 33.01
N ALA A 17 14.02 4.94 34.02
CA ALA A 17 12.84 5.74 34.30
C ALA A 17 13.20 7.19 34.63
N PHE A 18 14.27 7.42 35.40
CA PHE A 18 14.76 8.76 35.70
C PHE A 18 15.19 9.52 34.44
N VAL A 19 16.03 8.91 33.60
CA VAL A 19 16.52 9.55 32.36
C VAL A 19 15.36 9.90 31.43
N LEU A 20 14.40 8.97 31.27
CA LEU A 20 13.23 9.18 30.42
C LEU A 20 12.29 10.25 30.97
N LEU A 21 11.95 10.19 32.25
CA LEU A 21 11.04 11.14 32.89
C LEU A 21 11.63 12.55 32.91
N PHE A 22 12.90 12.68 33.31
CA PHE A 22 13.57 13.97 33.36
C PHE A 22 13.72 14.57 31.95
N GLY A 23 14.16 13.78 30.96
CA GLY A 23 14.20 14.23 29.56
C GLY A 23 12.83 14.62 29.02
N PHE A 24 11.77 13.89 29.39
CA PHE A 24 10.40 14.21 29.00
C PHE A 24 9.91 15.52 29.62
N LEU A 25 10.14 15.74 30.91
CA LEU A 25 9.75 16.98 31.58
C LEU A 25 10.45 18.21 30.94
N LEU A 26 11.74 18.08 30.61
CA LEU A 26 12.47 19.12 29.87
C LEU A 26 11.87 19.35 28.48
N ALA A 27 11.65 18.28 27.72
CA ALA A 27 11.08 18.39 26.38
C ALA A 27 9.65 18.95 26.39
N PHE A 28 8.85 18.59 27.40
CA PHE A 28 7.50 19.11 27.61
C PHE A 28 7.54 20.61 27.93
N TRP A 29 8.43 21.04 28.84
CA TRP A 29 8.64 22.45 29.13
C TRP A 29 9.04 23.24 27.88
N ARG A 30 9.98 22.72 27.09
CA ARG A 30 10.38 23.32 25.80
C ARG A 30 9.23 23.40 24.81
N SER A 31 8.43 22.34 24.72
CA SER A 31 7.23 22.28 23.88
C SER A 31 6.18 23.30 24.32
N HIS A 32 6.04 23.54 25.63
CA HIS A 32 5.15 24.57 26.17
C HIS A 32 5.62 25.98 25.80
N LEU A 33 6.91 26.29 25.97
CA LEU A 33 7.49 27.57 25.54
C LEU A 33 7.27 27.82 24.04
N ARG A 34 7.42 26.77 23.24
CA ARG A 34 7.11 26.81 21.81
C ARG A 34 5.64 27.16 21.55
N ILE A 35 4.69 26.51 22.22
CA ILE A 35 3.25 26.81 22.07
C ILE A 35 2.94 28.27 22.42
N VAL A 36 3.52 28.80 23.51
CA VAL A 36 3.34 30.20 23.91
C VAL A 36 3.87 31.15 22.82
N SER A 37 5.05 30.85 22.27
CA SER A 37 5.66 31.64 21.18
C SER A 37 4.83 31.57 19.88
N GLU A 38 4.36 30.38 19.50
CA GLU A 38 3.49 30.19 18.33
C GLU A 38 2.15 30.92 18.48
N SER A 39 1.56 30.89 19.67
CA SER A 39 0.27 31.55 19.98
C SER A 39 0.39 33.08 20.02
N ALA A 40 1.58 33.60 20.31
CA ALA A 40 1.87 35.02 20.25
C ALA A 40 2.04 35.55 18.82
N ASN A 41 2.17 34.67 17.83
CA ASN A 41 2.38 35.03 16.42
C ASN A 41 1.06 35.17 15.65
N LYS A 42 0.33 36.24 15.98
CA LYS A 42 -1.02 36.54 15.45
C LYS A 42 -1.02 37.35 14.16
N TYR A 43 0.07 38.05 13.86
CA TYR A 43 0.12 38.94 12.70
C TYR A 43 0.50 38.19 11.42
N PHE A 44 -0.12 38.57 10.30
CA PHE A 44 0.25 38.13 8.96
C PHE A 44 0.46 39.33 8.02
N GLU A 45 1.21 39.09 6.95
CA GLU A 45 1.46 40.03 5.88
C GLU A 45 1.19 39.37 4.53
N THR A 46 0.37 40.04 3.74
CA THR A 46 0.20 39.75 2.31
C THR A 46 1.04 40.72 1.54
N VAL A 47 2.02 40.20 0.81
CA VAL A 47 2.97 40.96 0.00
C VAL A 47 2.58 40.80 -1.46
N ALA A 48 2.17 41.87 -2.14
CA ALA A 48 1.87 41.80 -3.57
C ALA A 48 3.13 41.99 -4.42
N ASP A 49 3.34 41.13 -5.42
CA ASP A 49 4.39 41.30 -6.44
C ASP A 49 4.01 42.46 -7.37
N TYR A 50 4.59 43.63 -7.11
CA TYR A 50 4.06 44.90 -7.62
C TYR A 50 4.33 45.11 -9.11
N THR A 51 5.57 44.87 -9.56
CA THR A 51 5.98 45.21 -10.94
C THR A 51 5.16 44.48 -12.01
N PRO A 52 4.94 43.15 -11.94
CA PRO A 52 4.12 42.45 -12.92
C PRO A 52 2.64 42.90 -12.88
N LEU A 53 2.11 43.18 -11.68
CA LEU A 53 0.74 43.67 -11.52
C LEU A 53 0.57 45.06 -12.11
N LEU A 54 1.51 45.98 -11.88
CA LEU A 54 1.48 47.32 -12.44
C LEU A 54 1.50 47.30 -13.97
N GLN A 55 2.33 46.43 -14.57
CA GLN A 55 2.39 46.27 -16.02
C GLN A 55 1.06 45.76 -16.61
N ALA A 56 0.38 44.83 -15.92
CA ALA A 56 -0.94 44.37 -16.32
C ALA A 56 -1.99 45.48 -16.18
N ALA A 57 -2.01 46.15 -15.02
CA ALA A 57 -2.97 47.21 -14.70
C ALA A 57 -2.86 48.41 -15.67
N GLN A 58 -1.65 48.80 -16.07
CA GLN A 58 -1.43 49.88 -17.04
C GLN A 58 -1.99 49.54 -18.43
N LYS A 59 -1.90 48.27 -18.86
CA LYS A 59 -2.50 47.83 -20.14
C LYS A 59 -4.03 47.91 -20.11
N GLU A 60 -4.61 47.76 -18.92
CA GLU A 60 -6.06 47.80 -18.67
C GLU A 60 -6.55 49.20 -18.26
N GLY A 61 -5.67 50.22 -18.27
CA GLY A 61 -6.02 51.63 -18.05
C GLY A 61 -6.00 52.10 -16.58
N TYR A 62 -5.53 51.28 -15.65
CA TYR A 62 -5.36 51.69 -14.25
C TYR A 62 -4.15 52.61 -14.08
N SER A 63 -4.34 53.75 -13.39
CA SER A 63 -3.21 54.59 -12.96
C SER A 63 -2.50 53.99 -11.74
N GLU A 64 -1.22 54.34 -11.56
CA GLU A 64 -0.37 53.89 -10.44
C GLU A 64 -1.03 54.16 -9.07
N ALA A 65 -1.56 55.37 -8.88
CA ALA A 65 -2.24 55.77 -7.65
C ALA A 65 -3.53 54.96 -7.38
N THR A 66 -4.34 54.70 -8.42
CA THR A 66 -5.54 53.86 -8.30
C THR A 66 -5.20 52.42 -7.94
N LEU A 67 -4.14 51.85 -8.51
CA LEU A 67 -3.71 50.50 -8.20
C LEU A 67 -3.23 50.38 -6.74
N ILE A 68 -2.44 51.35 -6.26
CA ILE A 68 -1.96 51.39 -4.87
C ILE A 68 -3.15 51.44 -3.89
N ALA A 69 -4.15 52.28 -4.16
CA ALA A 69 -5.37 52.35 -3.35
C ALA A 69 -6.17 51.04 -3.41
N ALA A 70 -6.29 50.42 -4.59
CA ALA A 70 -6.98 49.16 -4.78
C ALA A 70 -6.30 47.99 -4.03
N LEU A 71 -4.96 47.94 -4.03
CA LEU A 71 -4.18 46.98 -3.25
C LEU A 71 -4.48 47.09 -1.76
N LYS A 72 -4.50 48.31 -1.22
CA LYS A 72 -4.84 48.53 0.18
C LYS A 72 -6.26 48.05 0.51
N ASN A 73 -7.23 48.34 -0.36
CA ASN A 73 -8.61 47.89 -0.21
C ASN A 73 -8.78 46.36 -0.33
N ALA A 74 -7.93 45.70 -1.14
CA ALA A 74 -7.84 44.25 -1.22
C ALA A 74 -7.18 43.61 0.03
N GLY A 75 -6.84 44.40 1.04
CA GLY A 75 -6.25 43.91 2.29
C GLY A 75 -4.77 43.57 2.18
N VAL A 76 -4.06 44.08 1.16
CA VAL A 76 -2.61 43.99 1.03
C VAL A 76 -1.94 44.87 2.09
N THR A 77 -0.94 44.34 2.79
CA THR A 77 -0.22 45.06 3.86
C THR A 77 1.09 45.65 3.36
N SER A 78 1.75 44.94 2.43
CA SER A 78 3.07 45.28 1.93
C SER A 78 3.18 44.99 0.43
N VAL A 79 4.12 45.62 -0.26
CA VAL A 79 4.42 45.34 -1.68
C VAL A 79 5.87 44.91 -1.84
N LEU A 80 6.13 44.00 -2.77
CA LEU A 80 7.47 43.62 -3.20
C LEU A 80 7.87 44.50 -4.39
N LEU A 81 8.92 45.30 -4.20
CA LEU A 81 9.55 46.08 -5.25
C LEU A 81 10.87 45.45 -5.65
N ARG A 82 11.11 45.36 -6.95
CA ARG A 82 12.39 44.93 -7.52
C ARG A 82 13.13 46.14 -8.03
N GLU A 83 14.47 46.10 -8.07
CA GLU A 83 15.21 47.16 -8.76
C GLU A 83 14.75 47.26 -10.21
N ASP A 84 14.66 48.50 -10.70
CA ASP A 84 14.34 48.76 -12.09
C ASP A 84 15.44 48.21 -12.99
N THR A 85 15.07 47.66 -14.15
CA THR A 85 16.01 47.27 -15.21
C THR A 85 15.72 48.12 -16.45
N ILE A 86 16.62 48.12 -17.43
CA ILE A 86 16.38 48.85 -18.67
C ILE A 86 15.11 48.30 -19.36
N ALA A 87 14.97 46.98 -19.41
CA ALA A 87 13.79 46.32 -19.96
C ALA A 87 12.51 46.64 -19.17
N SER A 88 12.55 46.66 -17.84
CA SER A 88 11.34 46.95 -17.05
C SER A 88 10.86 48.39 -17.25
N LEU A 89 11.79 49.34 -17.33
CA LEU A 89 11.50 50.76 -17.54
C LEU A 89 11.02 51.06 -18.96
N GLU A 90 11.56 50.36 -19.98
CA GLU A 90 11.06 50.43 -21.35
C GLU A 90 9.63 49.87 -21.44
N ASN A 91 9.37 48.71 -20.84
CA ASN A 91 8.03 48.10 -20.82
C ASN A 91 6.99 48.96 -20.09
N MET A 92 7.41 49.72 -19.07
CA MET A 92 6.57 50.72 -18.38
C MET A 92 6.41 52.03 -19.18
N GLY A 93 7.04 52.16 -20.35
CA GLY A 93 7.01 53.37 -21.18
C GLY A 93 7.79 54.56 -20.59
N LYS A 94 8.62 54.35 -19.57
CA LYS A 94 9.42 55.41 -18.91
C LYS A 94 10.69 55.75 -19.69
N LEU A 95 11.19 54.81 -20.48
CA LEU A 95 12.33 54.97 -21.38
C LEU A 95 11.92 54.61 -22.81
N ARG A 96 12.61 55.21 -23.79
CA ARG A 96 12.64 54.71 -25.17
C ARG A 96 14.07 54.38 -25.54
N LEU A 97 14.28 53.22 -26.14
CA LEU A 97 15.60 52.76 -26.54
C LEU A 97 15.76 52.86 -28.05
N PHE A 98 16.92 53.36 -28.48
CA PHE A 98 17.28 53.45 -29.89
C PHE A 98 18.67 52.87 -30.08
N LYS A 99 18.85 51.97 -31.06
CA LYS A 99 20.20 51.50 -31.38
C LYS A 99 20.98 52.65 -32.00
N VAL A 100 22.26 52.74 -31.65
CA VAL A 100 23.17 53.76 -32.20
C VAL A 100 23.28 53.66 -33.73
N ALA A 101 23.20 52.43 -34.28
CA ALA A 101 23.17 52.21 -35.73
C ALA A 101 21.92 52.82 -36.40
N ASP A 102 20.76 52.71 -35.77
CA ASP A 102 19.48 53.19 -36.30
C ASP A 102 19.42 54.73 -36.26
N LEU A 103 20.00 55.34 -35.21
CA LEU A 103 20.11 56.80 -35.07
C LEU A 103 21.03 57.45 -36.11
N LYS A 104 22.02 56.70 -36.63
CA LYS A 104 22.85 57.17 -37.76
C LYS A 104 22.07 57.21 -39.07
N ALA A 105 21.12 56.28 -39.25
CA ALA A 105 20.28 56.21 -40.44
C ALA A 105 19.12 57.21 -40.41
N LEU A 106 18.56 57.49 -39.23
CA LEU A 106 17.46 58.44 -39.01
C LEU A 106 17.69 59.20 -37.68
N PRO A 107 18.26 60.41 -37.68
CA PRO A 107 18.62 61.14 -36.45
C PRO A 107 17.43 61.78 -35.70
N TYR A 108 16.20 61.32 -35.96
CA TYR A 108 14.98 61.88 -35.41
C TYR A 108 14.48 61.06 -34.22
N ILE A 109 14.36 61.67 -33.03
CA ILE A 109 13.57 61.12 -31.91
C ILE A 109 12.45 62.11 -31.59
N GLY A 110 11.22 61.73 -31.89
CA GLY A 110 10.05 62.61 -31.72
C GLY A 110 10.10 63.79 -32.67
N SER A 111 10.09 65.03 -32.14
CA SER A 111 10.10 66.28 -32.93
C SER A 111 11.48 66.97 -32.98
N ARG A 112 12.55 66.36 -32.43
CA ARG A 112 13.91 66.93 -32.43
C ARG A 112 14.72 66.45 -33.63
N LYS A 113 15.44 67.39 -34.25
CA LYS A 113 16.10 67.21 -35.56
C LYS A 113 17.56 66.76 -35.49
N GLU A 114 18.24 66.91 -34.35
CA GLU A 114 19.68 66.62 -34.23
C GLU A 114 20.01 66.05 -32.86
N ILE A 115 20.45 64.79 -32.83
CA ILE A 115 21.03 64.16 -31.64
C ILE A 115 22.52 64.05 -31.85
N ASN A 116 23.29 64.73 -31.00
CA ASN A 116 24.74 64.65 -31.03
C ASN A 116 25.18 63.25 -30.55
N LEU A 117 25.75 62.47 -31.46
CA LEU A 117 26.36 61.17 -31.15
C LEU A 117 27.74 61.38 -30.50
N PRO A 118 28.09 60.66 -29.42
CA PRO A 118 29.43 60.71 -28.86
C PRO A 118 30.50 60.31 -29.89
N SER A 119 31.59 61.08 -29.98
CA SER A 119 32.67 60.83 -30.93
C SER A 119 33.26 59.42 -30.77
N GLY A 120 33.32 58.65 -31.87
CA GLY A 120 33.91 57.31 -31.91
C GLY A 120 32.97 56.15 -31.53
N TRP A 121 31.68 56.40 -31.30
CA TRP A 121 30.70 55.35 -30.97
C TRP A 121 30.04 54.76 -32.23
N ASN A 122 30.27 53.46 -32.46
CA ASN A 122 29.73 52.73 -33.62
C ASN A 122 28.67 51.68 -33.27
N SER A 123 28.51 51.33 -31.99
CA SER A 123 27.58 50.31 -31.50
C SER A 123 27.11 50.67 -30.08
N GLY A 124 25.98 50.09 -29.67
CA GLY A 124 25.34 50.35 -28.37
C GLY A 124 23.92 50.93 -28.51
N ILE A 125 23.43 51.52 -27.44
CA ILE A 125 22.11 52.16 -27.36
C ILE A 125 22.17 53.62 -26.92
N CYS A 126 21.15 54.35 -27.33
CA CYS A 126 20.72 55.61 -26.75
C CYS A 126 19.46 55.36 -25.93
N ILE A 127 19.52 55.66 -24.64
CA ILE A 127 18.40 55.66 -23.70
C ILE A 127 17.83 57.07 -23.67
N TYR A 128 16.58 57.24 -24.10
CA TYR A 128 15.87 58.51 -24.09
C TYR A 128 14.80 58.55 -22.98
N SER A 129 14.78 59.63 -22.21
CA SER A 129 13.68 59.92 -21.26
C SER A 129 13.55 61.41 -20.97
N LYS A 130 12.30 61.86 -20.78
CA LYS A 130 12.02 63.24 -20.30
C LYS A 130 12.20 63.39 -18.80
N ASP A 131 12.36 62.30 -18.05
CA ASP A 131 12.64 62.33 -16.63
C ASP A 131 14.17 62.41 -16.41
N HIS A 132 14.67 63.63 -16.24
CA HIS A 132 16.09 63.87 -16.01
C HIS A 132 16.61 63.28 -14.69
N ALA A 133 15.73 63.06 -13.69
CA ALA A 133 16.11 62.42 -12.44
C ALA A 133 16.31 60.91 -12.64
N LEU A 134 15.42 60.28 -13.41
CA LEU A 134 15.55 58.89 -13.83
C LEU A 134 16.85 58.64 -14.60
N LEU A 135 17.17 59.47 -15.61
CA LEU A 135 18.41 59.32 -16.38
C LEU A 135 19.66 59.50 -15.52
N ARG A 136 19.67 60.47 -14.60
CA ARG A 136 20.78 60.65 -13.65
C ARG A 136 20.96 59.45 -12.73
N ARG A 137 19.86 58.82 -12.27
CA ARG A 137 19.90 57.60 -11.47
C ARG A 137 20.52 56.45 -12.25
N ILE A 138 20.10 56.26 -13.50
CA ILE A 138 20.63 55.22 -14.40
C ILE A 138 22.13 55.45 -14.62
N GLU A 139 22.53 56.66 -15.02
CA GLU A 139 23.93 57.03 -15.25
C GLU A 139 24.81 56.79 -14.02
N LYS A 140 24.41 57.27 -12.83
CA LYS A 140 25.15 57.05 -11.58
C LYS A 140 25.36 55.55 -11.32
N ARG A 141 24.32 54.73 -11.52
CA ARG A 141 24.40 53.29 -11.27
C ARG A 141 25.30 52.57 -12.28
N LEU A 142 25.19 52.89 -13.56
CA LEU A 142 26.04 52.30 -14.60
C LEU A 142 27.52 52.67 -14.42
N LEU A 143 27.82 53.87 -13.91
CA LEU A 143 29.18 54.29 -13.58
C LEU A 143 29.80 53.46 -12.44
N ILE A 144 29.01 53.11 -11.43
CA ILE A 144 29.48 52.24 -10.32
C ILE A 144 29.76 50.82 -10.84
N LEU A 145 28.92 50.33 -11.75
CA LEU A 145 29.02 48.98 -12.30
C LEU A 145 29.91 48.90 -13.57
N LYS A 146 30.63 49.98 -13.89
CA LYS A 146 31.35 50.13 -15.17
C LYS A 146 32.42 49.06 -15.36
N ASP A 147 33.17 48.72 -14.31
CA ASP A 147 34.31 47.81 -14.39
C ASP A 147 33.83 46.36 -14.46
N ARG A 148 32.76 46.03 -13.71
CA ARG A 148 32.11 44.70 -13.71
C ARG A 148 31.53 44.34 -15.08
N PHE A 149 30.82 45.25 -15.71
CA PHE A 149 30.14 44.99 -16.98
C PHE A 149 30.83 45.67 -18.17
N ALA A 150 32.08 46.11 -18.03
CA ALA A 150 32.84 46.81 -19.09
C ALA A 150 32.01 47.89 -19.82
N LEU A 151 31.30 48.71 -19.04
CA LEU A 151 30.38 49.72 -19.55
C LEU A 151 31.12 51.03 -19.81
N LYS A 152 30.77 51.67 -20.93
CA LYS A 152 31.08 53.07 -21.20
C LYS A 152 29.75 53.80 -21.32
N THR A 153 29.66 54.94 -20.65
CA THR A 153 28.48 55.81 -20.70
C THR A 153 28.89 57.19 -21.20
N ALA A 154 28.07 57.81 -22.04
CA ALA A 154 28.29 59.17 -22.50
C ALA A 154 26.96 59.93 -22.55
N ARG A 155 26.96 61.16 -22.05
CA ARG A 155 25.79 62.04 -22.03
C ARG A 155 26.05 63.22 -22.96
N THR A 156 25.17 63.43 -23.94
CA THR A 156 25.34 64.52 -24.93
C THR A 156 24.32 65.63 -24.76
N ASP A 157 23.17 65.35 -24.14
CA ASP A 157 22.17 66.34 -23.73
C ASP A 157 21.49 65.96 -22.39
N THR A 158 20.44 66.69 -22.00
CA THR A 158 19.70 66.44 -20.75
C THR A 158 18.81 65.19 -20.79
N ASP A 159 18.48 64.69 -21.98
CA ASP A 159 17.37 63.74 -22.22
C ASP A 159 17.84 62.40 -22.79
N THR A 160 19.12 62.29 -23.14
CA THR A 160 19.73 61.11 -23.77
C THR A 160 20.96 60.63 -23.01
N LEU A 161 21.09 59.31 -22.88
CA LEU A 161 22.25 58.63 -22.31
C LEU A 161 22.69 57.52 -23.26
N PHE A 162 23.95 57.56 -23.70
CA PHE A 162 24.52 56.53 -24.56
C PHE A 162 25.24 55.48 -23.73
N VAL A 163 25.01 54.20 -24.05
CA VAL A 163 25.67 53.03 -23.42
C VAL A 163 26.18 52.08 -24.49
N ASN A 164 27.43 51.63 -24.37
CA ASN A 164 28.13 50.82 -25.39
C ASN A 164 27.66 49.35 -25.48
N ARG A 165 26.51 49.00 -24.90
CA ARG A 165 26.06 47.61 -24.73
C ARG A 165 24.55 47.49 -24.97
N PHE A 166 24.14 46.39 -25.62
CA PHE A 166 22.74 46.08 -25.94
C PHE A 166 22.51 44.56 -26.04
N ASP A 167 22.85 43.84 -24.98
CA ASP A 167 22.60 42.41 -24.86
C ASP A 167 21.57 42.13 -23.77
N LYS A 168 21.06 40.89 -23.74
CA LYS A 168 20.03 40.48 -22.79
C LYS A 168 20.45 40.73 -21.33
N LEU A 169 21.71 40.43 -21.00
CA LEU A 169 22.24 40.61 -19.65
C LEU A 169 22.23 42.08 -19.22
N PHE A 170 22.59 43.01 -20.11
CA PHE A 170 22.47 44.44 -19.83
C PHE A 170 21.01 44.90 -19.65
N MET A 171 20.10 44.34 -20.45
CA MET A 171 18.69 44.73 -20.46
C MET A 171 17.92 44.22 -19.23
N GLU A 172 18.19 43.00 -18.78
CA GLU A 172 17.40 42.28 -17.77
C GLU A 172 18.13 42.05 -16.44
N ASP A 173 19.46 41.96 -16.42
CA ASP A 173 20.23 41.48 -15.26
C ASP A 173 21.04 42.58 -14.55
N ILE A 174 20.79 43.86 -14.85
CA ILE A 174 21.41 45.00 -14.17
C ILE A 174 20.37 45.79 -13.37
N GLY A 175 20.53 45.82 -12.04
CA GLY A 175 19.70 46.61 -11.14
C GLY A 175 20.04 48.10 -11.15
N LEU A 176 19.05 48.94 -11.48
CA LEU A 176 19.14 50.40 -11.61
C LEU A 176 18.65 51.17 -10.36
N GLY A 177 18.44 50.47 -9.24
CA GLY A 177 17.83 51.02 -8.03
C GLY A 177 16.31 51.21 -8.13
N PHE A 178 15.75 52.03 -7.24
CA PHE A 178 14.30 52.18 -7.04
C PHE A 178 13.82 53.60 -7.28
N SER A 179 12.52 53.77 -7.57
CA SER A 179 11.94 55.10 -7.76
C SER A 179 11.60 55.74 -6.42
N ALA A 180 12.23 56.88 -6.12
CA ALA A 180 11.94 57.66 -4.91
C ALA A 180 10.48 58.15 -4.85
N ARG A 181 9.86 58.41 -6.00
CA ARG A 181 8.45 58.81 -6.08
C ARG A 181 7.52 57.69 -5.63
N LEU A 182 7.72 56.47 -6.12
CA LEU A 182 6.91 55.30 -5.78
C LEU A 182 6.95 55.00 -4.27
N PHE A 183 8.13 55.12 -3.65
CA PHE A 183 8.29 54.98 -2.21
C PHE A 183 7.36 55.93 -1.43
N LYS A 184 7.29 57.20 -1.82
CA LYS A 184 6.42 58.19 -1.18
C LYS A 184 4.94 57.90 -1.39
N GLU A 185 4.55 57.43 -2.58
CA GLU A 185 3.16 57.05 -2.88
C GLU A 185 2.71 55.83 -2.04
N LEU A 186 3.59 54.84 -1.85
CA LEU A 186 3.32 53.66 -1.01
C LEU A 186 3.24 54.01 0.48
N GLU A 187 4.10 54.92 0.95
CA GLU A 187 4.06 55.46 2.31
C GLU A 187 2.74 56.18 2.59
N ASN A 188 2.31 57.07 1.68
CA ASN A 188 1.03 57.77 1.79
C ASN A 188 -0.18 56.83 1.84
N ALA A 189 -0.08 55.68 1.17
CA ALA A 189 -1.11 54.63 1.19
C ALA A 189 -1.03 53.71 2.42
N GLY A 190 -0.01 53.87 3.27
CA GLY A 190 0.24 53.03 4.43
C GLY A 190 0.52 51.57 4.05
N LEU A 191 1.33 51.35 3.00
CA LEU A 191 1.80 50.04 2.57
C LEU A 191 3.29 49.86 2.93
N GLY A 192 3.62 48.76 3.59
CA GLY A 192 5.01 48.39 3.85
C GLY A 192 5.74 48.01 2.57
N VAL A 193 7.08 48.12 2.55
CA VAL A 193 7.86 47.79 1.37
C VAL A 193 8.87 46.69 1.64
N TYR A 194 8.83 45.65 0.81
CA TYR A 194 9.88 44.66 0.68
C TYR A 194 10.67 44.92 -0.60
N LEU A 195 11.99 44.72 -0.55
CA LEU A 195 12.89 44.98 -1.67
C LEU A 195 13.53 43.70 -2.18
N GLU A 196 13.63 43.55 -3.49
CA GLU A 196 14.43 42.52 -4.15
C GLU A 196 15.62 43.21 -4.82
N LEU A 197 16.81 43.05 -4.23
CA LEU A 197 18.06 43.65 -4.71
C LEU A 197 18.79 42.68 -5.63
N PHE A 198 19.43 43.19 -6.66
CA PHE A 198 20.32 42.40 -7.51
C PHE A 198 21.58 42.02 -6.73
N GLY A 199 21.79 40.71 -6.59
CA GLY A 199 23.04 40.14 -6.10
C GLY A 199 23.95 39.82 -7.27
N TYR A 200 25.22 40.20 -7.17
CA TYR A 200 26.26 39.75 -8.11
C TYR A 200 27.26 38.87 -7.36
N ASN A 201 27.96 37.98 -8.06
CA ASN A 201 29.04 37.22 -7.46
C ASN A 201 30.20 38.18 -7.11
N GLU A 202 30.77 38.05 -5.90
CA GLU A 202 31.90 38.87 -5.41
C GLU A 202 31.63 40.39 -5.53
N MET A 203 30.55 40.87 -4.91
CA MET A 203 30.26 42.31 -4.87
C MET A 203 31.32 43.09 -4.07
N THR A 204 31.75 44.23 -4.60
CA THR A 204 32.64 45.15 -3.86
C THR A 204 31.86 45.92 -2.79
N LYS A 205 32.58 46.44 -1.79
CA LYS A 205 31.99 47.29 -0.73
C LYS A 205 31.25 48.50 -1.30
N GLU A 206 31.79 49.10 -2.36
CA GLU A 206 31.22 50.27 -3.06
C GLU A 206 29.90 49.91 -3.77
N GLU A 207 29.83 48.75 -4.43
CA GLU A 207 28.61 48.26 -5.09
C GLU A 207 27.48 47.98 -4.08
N VAL A 208 27.83 47.39 -2.93
CA VAL A 208 26.87 47.16 -1.83
C VAL A 208 26.40 48.48 -1.24
N ALA A 209 27.33 49.36 -0.87
CA ALA A 209 27.02 50.67 -0.30
C ALA A 209 26.10 51.49 -1.23
N ALA A 210 26.39 51.54 -2.53
CA ALA A 210 25.57 52.25 -3.50
C ALA A 210 24.16 51.68 -3.63
N SER A 211 24.00 50.37 -3.53
CA SER A 211 22.68 49.72 -3.56
C SER A 211 21.86 50.07 -2.30
N LEU A 212 22.53 50.17 -1.15
CA LEU A 212 21.89 50.55 0.12
C LEU A 212 21.62 52.05 0.23
N GLU A 213 22.44 52.92 -0.38
CA GLU A 213 22.18 54.36 -0.49
C GLU A 213 20.96 54.69 -1.36
N ALA A 214 20.66 53.86 -2.36
CA ALA A 214 19.49 54.03 -3.20
C ALA A 214 18.16 53.81 -2.47
N ILE A 215 18.22 53.31 -1.23
CA ILE A 215 17.08 53.02 -0.37
C ILE A 215 16.85 54.24 0.54
N PRO A 216 15.69 54.93 0.44
CA PRO A 216 15.40 56.09 1.26
C PRO A 216 15.11 55.70 2.71
N ASP A 217 15.61 56.48 3.67
CA ASP A 217 15.34 56.26 5.10
C ASP A 217 13.91 56.67 5.51
N SER A 218 13.15 57.34 4.62
CA SER A 218 11.81 57.87 4.92
C SER A 218 10.69 56.84 4.89
N VAL A 219 10.87 55.69 4.24
CA VAL A 219 9.80 54.69 4.07
C VAL A 219 10.00 53.51 5.01
N GLN A 220 8.90 52.94 5.52
CA GLN A 220 8.94 51.70 6.29
C GLN A 220 9.32 50.49 5.41
N ILE A 221 10.61 50.33 5.18
CA ILE A 221 11.20 49.15 4.55
C ILE A 221 11.15 48.02 5.58
N ARG A 222 10.35 47.01 5.27
CA ARG A 222 10.14 45.82 6.11
C ARG A 222 11.31 44.85 5.97
N GLY A 223 11.91 44.76 4.79
CA GLY A 223 13.01 43.82 4.55
C GLY A 223 13.32 43.55 3.09
N PHE A 224 14.05 42.47 2.84
CA PHE A 224 14.52 42.05 1.53
C PHE A 224 14.11 40.63 1.21
N PHE A 225 13.75 40.37 -0.05
CA PHE A 225 13.65 39.02 -0.59
C PHE A 225 14.95 38.65 -1.31
N ALA A 226 15.39 37.41 -1.12
CA ALA A 226 16.47 36.85 -1.90
C ALA A 226 16.02 36.56 -3.34
N GLN A 227 16.82 36.99 -4.31
CA GLN A 227 16.55 36.89 -5.74
C GLN A 227 16.93 35.50 -6.27
N GLU A 228 15.99 34.83 -6.94
CA GLU A 228 16.20 33.49 -7.51
C GLU A 228 16.99 32.54 -6.58
N LYS A 229 18.22 32.13 -6.93
CA LYS A 229 19.04 31.19 -6.14
C LYS A 229 20.20 31.89 -5.41
N GLU A 230 20.28 33.21 -5.48
CA GLU A 230 21.38 33.99 -4.91
C GLU A 230 20.84 34.96 -3.85
N ILE A 231 21.67 35.28 -2.89
CA ILE A 231 21.38 36.33 -1.92
C ILE A 231 22.22 37.52 -2.34
N PHE A 232 21.70 38.72 -2.11
CA PHE A 232 22.48 39.94 -2.16
C PHE A 232 23.84 39.75 -1.46
N ALA A 233 24.95 40.29 -1.97
CA ALA A 233 26.27 40.37 -1.30
C ALA A 233 26.70 39.20 -0.36
N HIS A 234 27.25 38.10 -0.87
CA HIS A 234 27.71 36.97 -0.02
C HIS A 234 29.21 36.88 0.27
N ASP A 235 30.08 37.55 -0.50
CA ASP A 235 31.54 37.51 -0.34
C ASP A 235 32.14 38.92 -0.22
N GLY A 236 32.72 39.24 0.95
CA GLY A 236 33.63 40.39 1.15
C GLY A 236 33.01 41.73 1.58
N ALA A 237 31.69 41.91 1.48
CA ALA A 237 30.98 43.17 1.79
C ALA A 237 29.74 42.99 2.70
N LEU A 238 29.74 41.93 3.52
CA LEU A 238 28.65 41.61 4.47
C LEU A 238 28.62 42.56 5.67
N ASP A 239 29.75 43.18 6.03
CA ASP A 239 29.85 44.08 7.18
C ASP A 239 29.08 45.39 6.96
N GLU A 240 29.15 45.97 5.75
CA GLU A 240 28.39 47.15 5.35
C GLU A 240 26.87 46.90 5.43
N LEU A 241 26.46 45.70 5.05
CA LEU A 241 25.07 45.28 5.15
C LEU A 241 24.64 45.05 6.61
N LYS A 242 25.54 44.50 7.44
CA LYS A 242 25.29 44.20 8.86
C LYS A 242 24.92 45.44 9.66
N GLU A 243 25.66 46.53 9.49
CA GLU A 243 25.39 47.79 10.21
C GLU A 243 24.03 48.38 9.82
N ARG A 244 23.74 48.46 8.51
CA ARG A 244 22.48 49.01 7.99
C ARG A 244 21.27 48.14 8.41
N ILE A 245 21.40 46.82 8.35
CA ILE A 245 20.36 45.89 8.83
C ILE A 245 20.15 46.03 10.34
N ALA A 246 21.22 46.10 11.14
CA ALA A 246 21.10 46.25 12.59
C ALA A 246 20.41 47.56 12.98
N LYS A 247 20.76 48.67 12.31
CA LYS A 247 20.17 49.99 12.52
C LYS A 247 18.68 50.02 12.16
N ASN A 248 18.33 49.52 10.97
CA ASN A 248 16.97 49.63 10.42
C ASN A 248 16.08 48.42 10.74
N ARG A 249 16.64 47.39 11.38
CA ARG A 249 15.96 46.15 11.81
C ARG A 249 15.24 45.41 10.67
N TRP A 250 15.87 45.39 9.49
CA TRP A 250 15.32 44.77 8.28
C TRP A 250 15.15 43.25 8.40
N ILE A 251 14.08 42.72 7.81
CA ILE A 251 13.84 41.27 7.69
C ILE A 251 14.52 40.72 6.42
N ILE A 252 15.21 39.60 6.52
CA ILE A 252 15.69 38.83 5.37
C ILE A 252 14.69 37.69 5.10
N CYS A 253 14.02 37.76 3.95
CA CYS A 253 12.98 36.84 3.49
C CYS A 253 13.53 35.86 2.46
N THR A 254 13.17 34.58 2.64
CA THR A 254 13.50 33.48 1.72
C THR A 254 12.22 32.72 1.35
N LEU A 255 12.19 32.07 0.18
CA LEU A 255 11.03 31.30 -0.25
C LEU A 255 11.07 29.85 0.29
N GLU A 256 9.92 29.33 0.73
CA GLU A 256 9.76 28.05 1.44
C GLU A 256 10.44 26.84 0.78
N PHE A 257 10.40 26.76 -0.56
CA PHE A 257 10.89 25.62 -1.36
C PHE A 257 12.14 25.95 -2.19
N GLN A 258 12.91 26.95 -1.76
CA GLN A 258 14.07 27.44 -2.47
C GLN A 258 15.32 27.38 -1.59
N THR A 259 16.41 26.89 -2.17
CA THR A 259 17.73 26.89 -1.55
C THR A 259 18.56 27.98 -2.21
N TYR A 260 19.17 28.85 -1.40
CA TYR A 260 19.97 29.96 -1.88
C TYR A 260 21.45 29.73 -1.55
N ARG A 261 22.32 30.07 -2.50
CA ARG A 261 23.78 30.04 -2.32
C ARG A 261 24.17 31.12 -1.30
N GLY A 262 25.12 30.82 -0.41
CA GLY A 262 25.60 31.78 0.60
C GLY A 262 24.76 31.92 1.89
N MET A 263 23.57 31.29 1.99
CA MET A 263 22.67 31.47 3.17
C MET A 263 23.32 31.11 4.50
N GLN A 264 24.13 30.06 4.53
CA GLN A 264 24.75 29.59 5.77
C GLN A 264 25.72 30.64 6.33
N ARG A 265 26.44 31.34 5.44
CA ARG A 265 27.36 32.42 5.80
C ARG A 265 26.59 33.67 6.26
N TYR A 266 25.59 34.08 5.48
CA TYR A 266 24.62 35.12 5.85
C TYR A 266 24.08 34.93 7.26
N TYR A 267 23.65 33.71 7.56
CA TYR A 267 23.14 33.35 8.85
C TYR A 267 24.21 33.42 9.95
N LYS A 268 25.42 32.89 9.71
CA LYS A 268 26.51 32.92 10.69
C LYS A 268 26.95 34.34 11.04
N GLU A 269 27.03 35.22 10.04
CA GLU A 269 27.60 36.57 10.19
C GLU A 269 26.56 37.63 10.59
N LEU A 270 25.31 37.49 10.13
CA LEU A 270 24.20 38.42 10.38
C LEU A 270 23.16 37.90 11.39
N GLY A 271 23.23 36.63 11.82
CA GLY A 271 22.22 35.98 12.67
C GLY A 271 21.89 36.71 13.98
N ALA A 272 22.86 37.44 14.55
CA ALA A 272 22.64 38.25 15.77
C ALA A 272 21.97 39.61 15.48
N SER A 273 22.12 40.12 14.25
CA SER A 273 21.78 41.48 13.84
C SER A 273 20.53 41.56 12.95
N ALA A 274 20.17 40.47 12.26
CA ALA A 274 19.11 40.41 11.26
C ALA A 274 17.97 39.45 11.65
N TYR A 275 16.76 39.77 11.22
CA TYR A 275 15.60 38.89 11.38
C TYR A 275 15.42 38.02 10.13
N PHE A 276 15.48 36.69 10.27
CA PHE A 276 15.28 35.79 9.13
C PHE A 276 13.85 35.21 9.12
N ARG A 277 13.19 35.26 7.96
CA ARG A 277 11.84 34.70 7.76
C ARG A 277 11.73 33.91 6.45
N LYS A 278 10.81 32.94 6.47
CA LYS A 278 10.34 32.28 5.25
C LYS A 278 9.02 32.86 4.82
N ALA A 279 8.89 33.08 3.51
CA ALA A 279 7.67 33.48 2.86
C ALA A 279 7.14 32.31 1.99
N HIS A 280 5.81 32.22 1.90
CA HIS A 280 5.18 31.32 0.94
C HIS A 280 4.92 32.06 -0.38
N SER A 281 5.21 31.41 -1.49
CA SER A 281 4.89 31.88 -2.84
C SER A 281 4.54 30.69 -3.71
N ILE A 282 3.58 30.88 -4.61
CA ILE A 282 3.38 29.97 -5.74
C ILE A 282 4.26 30.47 -6.88
N LYS A 283 4.96 29.56 -7.58
CA LYS A 283 5.85 29.94 -8.69
C LYS A 283 5.03 30.42 -9.88
N PRO A 284 5.51 31.38 -10.69
CA PRO A 284 4.79 31.88 -11.87
C PRO A 284 4.42 30.74 -12.84
N ALA A 285 5.34 29.80 -13.10
CA ALA A 285 5.06 28.66 -13.97
C ALA A 285 3.94 27.74 -13.41
N GLU A 286 3.86 27.56 -12.08
CA GLU A 286 2.78 26.78 -11.44
C GLU A 286 1.44 27.53 -11.51
N MET A 287 1.47 28.86 -11.34
CA MET A 287 0.29 29.73 -11.46
C MET A 287 -0.33 29.65 -12.86
N ARG A 288 0.50 29.59 -13.92
CA ARG A 288 0.01 29.52 -15.32
C ARG A 288 -0.58 28.16 -15.70
N LEU A 289 -0.02 27.06 -15.19
CA LEU A 289 -0.26 25.71 -15.73
C LEU A 289 -1.09 24.79 -14.84
N VAL A 290 -1.15 25.04 -13.52
CA VAL A 290 -1.65 24.04 -12.55
C VAL A 290 -2.74 24.59 -11.64
N TYR A 291 -2.67 25.88 -11.28
CA TYR A 291 -3.49 26.45 -10.23
C TYR A 291 -4.65 27.30 -10.76
N THR A 292 -5.83 27.09 -10.16
CA THR A 292 -6.96 28.03 -10.20
C THR A 292 -6.92 28.93 -8.96
N PRO A 293 -7.61 30.08 -8.92
CA PRO A 293 -7.62 30.99 -7.77
C PRO A 293 -8.09 30.29 -6.50
N LYS A 294 -9.09 29.40 -6.61
CA LYS A 294 -9.55 28.59 -5.48
C LYS A 294 -8.46 27.64 -4.96
N ARG A 295 -7.78 26.90 -5.83
CA ARG A 295 -6.67 26.00 -5.42
C ARG A 295 -5.48 26.78 -4.87
N ALA A 296 -5.21 27.96 -5.43
CA ALA A 296 -4.19 28.87 -4.93
C ALA A 296 -4.58 29.37 -3.53
N LEU A 297 -5.87 29.68 -3.28
CA LEU A 297 -6.40 30.14 -1.98
C LEU A 297 -6.09 29.13 -0.91
N GLU A 298 -6.50 27.90 -1.16
CA GLU A 298 -6.30 26.78 -0.25
C GLU A 298 -4.82 26.58 0.07
N ARG A 299 -3.93 26.72 -0.93
CA ARG A 299 -2.48 26.60 -0.73
C ARG A 299 -1.91 27.75 0.11
N MET A 300 -2.31 28.99 -0.15
CA MET A 300 -1.87 30.17 0.59
C MET A 300 -2.34 30.14 2.05
N VAL A 301 -3.63 29.88 2.25
CA VAL A 301 -4.23 29.79 3.59
C VAL A 301 -3.62 28.64 4.37
N ARG A 302 -3.37 27.49 3.73
CA ARG A 302 -2.68 26.35 4.38
C ARG A 302 -1.25 26.69 4.78
N ALA A 303 -0.52 27.48 3.98
CA ALA A 303 0.81 27.94 4.34
C ALA A 303 0.79 28.80 5.63
N ALA A 304 -0.20 29.69 5.76
CA ALA A 304 -0.40 30.46 6.98
C ALA A 304 -0.88 29.60 8.17
N LYS A 305 -1.94 28.80 7.97
CA LYS A 305 -2.60 28.01 9.02
C LYS A 305 -1.74 26.83 9.50
N GLU A 306 -1.27 25.97 8.59
CA GLU A 306 -0.62 24.71 8.94
C GLU A 306 0.91 24.78 9.03
N ARG A 307 1.56 25.78 8.42
CA ARG A 307 3.03 25.91 8.37
C ARG A 307 3.56 27.18 9.02
N SER A 308 2.68 27.96 9.66
CA SER A 308 3.02 29.20 10.36
C SER A 308 3.73 30.24 9.49
N LEU A 309 3.59 30.19 8.15
CA LEU A 309 4.19 31.19 7.26
C LEU A 309 3.35 32.46 7.29
N ARG A 310 3.88 33.51 7.92
CA ARG A 310 3.17 34.79 8.08
C ARG A 310 3.38 35.77 6.94
N ILE A 311 4.37 35.54 6.08
CA ILE A 311 4.59 36.33 4.87
C ILE A 311 4.07 35.53 3.67
N LEU A 312 3.01 36.02 3.04
CA LEU A 312 2.40 35.43 1.86
C LEU A 312 2.71 36.32 0.65
N LEU A 313 3.63 35.90 -0.20
CA LEU A 313 3.97 36.60 -1.44
C LEU A 313 2.96 36.23 -2.54
N LEU A 314 2.03 37.14 -2.79
CA LEU A 314 0.97 37.04 -3.76
C LEU A 314 1.49 37.44 -5.14
N ARG A 315 1.49 36.48 -6.07
CA ARG A 315 1.83 36.71 -7.49
C ARG A 315 0.56 36.79 -8.33
N SER A 316 0.63 37.54 -9.41
CA SER A 316 -0.49 37.73 -10.33
C SER A 316 -0.68 36.54 -11.28
N PHE A 317 -1.92 36.26 -11.66
CA PHE A 317 -2.29 35.41 -12.79
C PHE A 317 -2.13 36.19 -14.10
N GLU A 318 -1.47 35.57 -15.09
CA GLU A 318 -1.07 36.22 -16.35
C GLU A 318 -1.86 35.75 -17.59
N THR A 319 -2.68 34.70 -17.49
CA THR A 319 -3.28 34.03 -18.66
C THR A 319 -4.80 34.24 -18.74
N GLU A 320 -5.26 34.95 -19.77
CA GLU A 320 -6.69 35.20 -20.06
C GLU A 320 -7.48 33.92 -20.36
N ASN A 321 -6.84 32.92 -20.99
CA ASN A 321 -7.48 31.70 -21.50
C ASN A 321 -8.12 30.79 -20.44
N VAL A 322 -7.87 31.02 -19.14
CA VAL A 322 -8.44 30.23 -18.04
C VAL A 322 -9.66 30.91 -17.40
N PHE A 323 -9.80 32.24 -17.55
CA PHE A 323 -10.75 33.03 -16.77
C PHE A 323 -11.86 33.71 -17.57
N ASN A 324 -11.76 33.82 -18.90
CA ASN A 324 -12.74 34.53 -19.74
C ASN A 324 -13.10 35.92 -19.17
N ALA A 325 -12.17 36.56 -18.46
CA ALA A 325 -12.38 37.82 -17.75
C ALA A 325 -11.83 38.98 -18.58
N LYS A 326 -12.59 40.08 -18.67
CA LYS A 326 -12.19 41.29 -19.40
C LYS A 326 -11.20 42.18 -18.64
N ASP A 327 -11.01 41.92 -17.35
CA ASP A 327 -10.14 42.70 -16.44
C ASP A 327 -9.38 41.72 -15.52
N MET A 328 -8.12 41.47 -15.83
CA MET A 328 -7.25 40.59 -15.06
C MET A 328 -6.74 41.26 -13.78
N THR A 329 -6.66 42.59 -13.74
CA THR A 329 -6.30 43.33 -12.53
C THR A 329 -7.36 43.13 -11.44
N ALA A 330 -8.64 43.23 -11.78
CA ALA A 330 -9.76 42.96 -10.86
C ALA A 330 -9.74 41.52 -10.34
N VAL A 331 -9.52 40.53 -11.22
CA VAL A 331 -9.41 39.11 -10.82
C VAL A 331 -8.27 38.90 -9.81
N ASN A 332 -7.12 39.53 -10.03
CA ASN A 332 -5.98 39.45 -9.12
C ASN A 332 -6.25 40.14 -7.78
N LEU A 333 -6.93 41.28 -7.77
CA LEU A 333 -7.32 42.00 -6.56
C LEU A 333 -8.34 41.19 -5.73
N ASP A 334 -9.35 40.58 -6.36
CA ASP A 334 -10.32 39.70 -5.69
C ASP A 334 -9.66 38.45 -5.11
N TRP A 335 -8.70 37.88 -5.84
CA TRP A 335 -7.85 36.80 -5.38
C TRP A 335 -7.05 37.20 -4.14
N PHE A 336 -6.40 38.37 -4.14
CA PHE A 336 -5.64 38.87 -2.99
C PHE A 336 -6.53 39.13 -1.78
N LYS A 337 -7.70 39.72 -2.02
CA LYS A 337 -8.73 39.95 -1.01
C LYS A 337 -9.19 38.64 -0.38
N SER A 338 -9.48 37.63 -1.20
CA SER A 338 -9.88 36.29 -0.71
C SER A 338 -8.83 35.67 0.21
N VAL A 339 -7.54 35.83 -0.08
CA VAL A 339 -6.45 35.35 0.80
C VAL A 339 -6.42 36.13 2.12
N SER A 340 -6.52 37.46 2.07
CA SER A 340 -6.51 38.31 3.27
C SER A 340 -7.72 38.02 4.17
N ASP A 341 -8.92 37.95 3.59
CA ASP A 341 -10.17 37.67 4.31
C ASP A 341 -10.16 36.26 4.93
N ALA A 342 -9.65 35.24 4.22
CA ALA A 342 -9.51 33.89 4.76
C ALA A 342 -8.52 33.82 5.94
N CYS A 343 -7.42 34.59 5.89
CA CYS A 343 -6.48 34.68 7.02
C CYS A 343 -7.13 35.38 8.23
N ARG A 344 -7.92 36.44 8.01
CA ARG A 344 -8.68 37.13 9.05
C ARG A 344 -9.76 36.25 9.68
N ALA A 345 -10.49 35.50 8.86
CA ALA A 345 -11.51 34.55 9.32
C ALA A 345 -10.92 33.45 10.23
N TRP A 346 -9.65 33.10 10.04
CA TRP A 346 -8.91 32.17 10.90
C TRP A 346 -8.45 32.80 12.24
N GLY A 347 -8.55 34.13 12.40
CA GLY A 347 -8.13 34.85 13.59
C GLY A 347 -6.71 35.41 13.53
N LEU A 348 -6.14 35.57 12.32
CA LEU A 348 -4.89 36.32 12.12
C LEU A 348 -5.20 37.79 11.86
N GLU A 349 -4.34 38.67 12.36
CA GLU A 349 -4.47 40.12 12.21
C GLU A 349 -3.50 40.63 11.14
N PRO A 350 -3.94 41.45 10.18
CA PRO A 350 -3.02 42.04 9.21
C PRO A 350 -2.06 42.99 9.94
N LEU A 351 -0.77 42.92 9.62
CA LEU A 351 0.23 43.79 10.26
C LEU A 351 -0.05 45.27 9.94
N PRO A 352 -0.25 46.14 10.96
CA PRO A 352 -0.47 47.55 10.71
C PRO A 352 0.79 48.26 10.19
N TYR A 353 0.60 49.32 9.41
CA TYR A 353 1.68 50.22 9.00
C TYR A 353 2.20 51.00 10.22
N GLY A 354 3.53 51.19 10.31
CA GLY A 354 4.16 51.91 11.42
C GLY A 354 4.41 51.10 12.69
N GLU A 355 3.74 49.95 12.88
CA GLU A 355 4.00 49.07 14.03
C GLU A 355 5.44 48.52 14.01
N PRO A 356 6.13 48.48 15.18
CA PRO A 356 7.47 47.92 15.27
C PRO A 356 7.50 46.50 14.73
N LEU A 357 8.45 46.22 13.83
CA LEU A 357 8.76 44.88 13.34
C LEU A 357 9.03 43.88 14.50
N GLU A 358 9.30 44.37 15.71
CA GLU A 358 9.43 43.61 16.94
C GLU A 358 8.12 42.96 17.42
N ALA A 359 6.95 43.60 17.21
CA ALA A 359 5.64 43.02 17.54
C ALA A 359 5.31 41.80 16.67
N TYR A 360 5.82 41.81 15.43
CA TYR A 360 5.83 40.71 14.46
C TYR A 360 6.92 39.65 14.76
N SER A 361 7.86 39.95 15.66
CA SER A 361 9.09 39.18 15.89
C SER A 361 9.01 38.15 17.02
N ARG A 362 7.85 37.88 17.65
CA ARG A 362 7.77 36.94 18.81
C ARG A 362 8.11 35.46 18.50
N LEU A 363 8.40 35.14 17.23
CA LEU A 363 9.01 33.88 16.76
C LEU A 363 10.39 34.07 16.10
N SER A 364 11.04 35.21 16.34
CA SER A 364 12.44 35.44 15.96
C SER A 364 13.36 34.70 16.93
N ILE A 365 14.60 34.42 16.48
CA ILE A 365 15.67 33.71 17.19
C ILE A 365 15.86 34.16 18.66
N LYS A 366 15.44 35.39 19.00
CA LYS A 366 15.54 35.96 20.34
C LYS A 366 14.43 35.55 21.33
N THR A 367 13.28 35.04 20.89
CA THR A 367 12.08 34.89 21.76
C THR A 367 11.94 33.50 22.37
N ILE A 368 12.31 32.45 21.62
CA ILE A 368 12.51 31.12 22.18
C ILE A 368 13.98 31.10 22.59
N SER A 369 14.26 31.19 23.89
CA SER A 369 15.64 31.01 24.37
C SER A 369 16.19 29.72 23.76
N GLU A 370 17.31 29.80 23.05
CA GLU A 370 17.96 28.59 22.50
C GLU A 370 18.09 27.57 23.64
N PRO A 371 17.76 26.28 23.40
CA PRO A 371 17.87 25.28 24.46
C PRO A 371 19.30 25.31 24.99
N SER A 372 19.44 25.42 26.31
CA SER A 372 20.77 25.40 26.93
C SER A 372 21.46 24.08 26.58
N GLY A 373 22.80 24.09 26.48
CA GLY A 373 23.55 22.90 26.10
C GLY A 373 23.16 21.67 26.92
N TRP A 374 23.03 21.82 28.25
CA TRP A 374 22.62 20.72 29.13
C TRP A 374 21.20 20.21 28.86
N GLN A 375 20.23 21.07 28.52
CA GLN A 375 18.86 20.64 28.17
C GLN A 375 18.90 19.79 26.90
N LEU A 376 19.66 20.24 25.90
CA LEU A 376 19.83 19.54 24.64
C LEU A 376 20.48 18.18 24.83
N TYR A 377 21.55 18.10 25.63
CA TYR A 377 22.22 16.83 25.97
C TYR A 377 21.31 15.86 26.72
N PHE A 378 20.56 16.32 27.72
CA PHE A 378 19.67 15.44 28.49
C PHE A 378 18.48 14.92 27.67
N ILE A 379 17.85 15.77 26.84
CA ILE A 379 16.78 15.31 25.94
C ILE A 379 17.35 14.33 24.90
N ALA A 380 18.55 14.59 24.36
CA ALA A 380 19.23 13.66 23.47
C ALA A 380 19.51 12.31 24.16
N LEU A 381 20.02 12.33 25.38
CA LEU A 381 20.26 11.12 26.19
C LEU A 381 18.97 10.31 26.41
N ALA A 382 17.83 10.96 26.66
CA ALA A 382 16.53 10.31 26.76
C ALA A 382 16.02 9.74 25.43
N LEU A 383 16.35 10.35 24.30
CA LEU A 383 16.06 9.80 22.98
C LEU A 383 16.92 8.57 22.68
N PHE A 384 18.22 8.59 23.01
CA PHE A 384 19.11 7.43 22.84
C PHE A 384 18.77 6.28 23.78
N SER A 385 18.35 6.56 25.02
CA SER A 385 18.00 5.52 26.00
C SER A 385 16.76 4.70 25.61
N SER A 386 16.00 5.12 24.59
CA SER A 386 14.94 4.32 23.98
C SER A 386 15.44 2.97 23.43
N CYS A 387 16.74 2.82 23.15
CA CYS A 387 17.34 1.53 22.80
C CYS A 387 17.15 0.49 23.91
N PHE A 388 17.24 0.90 25.18
CA PHE A 388 16.99 0.03 26.33
C PHE A 388 15.52 -0.32 26.48
N VAL A 389 14.61 0.59 26.12
CA VAL A 389 13.16 0.31 26.10
C VAL A 389 12.85 -0.77 25.07
N VAL A 390 13.35 -0.61 23.85
CA VAL A 390 13.17 -1.61 22.77
C VAL A 390 13.85 -2.94 23.12
N ALA A 391 15.08 -2.90 23.66
CA ALA A 391 15.79 -4.10 24.09
C ALA A 391 15.04 -4.84 25.21
N PHE A 392 14.53 -4.12 26.21
CA PHE A 392 13.71 -4.69 27.27
C PHE A 392 12.43 -5.32 26.72
N MET A 393 11.74 -4.65 25.78
CA MET A 393 10.56 -5.21 25.13
C MET A 393 10.89 -6.48 24.34
N LEU A 394 12.03 -6.56 23.67
CA LEU A 394 12.43 -7.74 22.91
C LEU A 394 12.84 -8.91 23.80
N PHE A 395 13.81 -8.68 24.70
CA PHE A 395 14.49 -9.74 25.45
C PHE A 395 13.93 -9.99 26.85
N GLY A 396 13.06 -9.11 27.37
CA GLY A 396 12.45 -9.24 28.69
C GLY A 396 13.39 -8.97 29.87
N ALA A 397 14.66 -8.66 29.61
CA ALA A 397 15.66 -8.30 30.59
C ALA A 397 16.39 -7.03 30.16
N LEU A 398 16.75 -6.20 31.14
CA LEU A 398 17.69 -5.10 30.94
C LEU A 398 19.13 -5.63 31.14
N PRO A 399 20.12 -5.03 30.47
CA PRO A 399 21.53 -5.24 30.80
C PRO A 399 21.82 -4.91 32.26
N ASP A 400 22.93 -5.41 32.78
CA ASP A 400 23.39 -5.06 34.14
C ASP A 400 23.52 -3.54 34.30
N LEU A 401 23.19 -3.03 35.49
CA LEU A 401 23.18 -1.59 35.79
C LEU A 401 24.47 -0.89 35.34
N TRP A 402 25.63 -1.49 35.59
CA TRP A 402 26.92 -0.93 35.20
C TRP A 402 27.13 -0.87 33.69
N VAL A 403 26.60 -1.83 32.93
CA VAL A 403 26.61 -1.80 31.47
C VAL A 403 25.72 -0.66 30.96
N MET A 404 24.56 -0.46 31.59
CA MET A 404 23.69 0.66 31.26
C MET A 404 24.35 2.02 31.57
N ILE A 405 24.98 2.15 32.74
CA ILE A 405 25.72 3.36 33.12
C ILE A 405 26.87 3.61 32.15
N ALA A 406 27.68 2.58 31.86
CA ALA A 406 28.80 2.69 30.92
C ALA A 406 28.34 3.11 29.52
N PHE A 407 27.23 2.54 29.03
CA PHE A 407 26.64 2.94 27.75
C PHE A 407 26.11 4.38 27.77
N LEU A 408 25.39 4.78 28.82
CA LEU A 408 24.89 6.15 28.95
C LEU A 408 26.02 7.17 29.05
N LEU A 409 27.10 6.84 29.76
CA LEU A 409 28.32 7.66 29.82
C LEU A 409 29.04 7.71 28.48
N PHE A 410 29.15 6.59 27.77
CA PHE A 410 29.74 6.54 26.43
C PHE A 410 28.94 7.39 25.44
N VAL A 411 27.61 7.28 25.46
CA VAL A 411 26.71 8.10 24.66
C VAL A 411 26.87 9.58 25.05
N ALA A 412 26.87 9.92 26.33
CA ALA A 412 27.08 11.30 26.78
C ALA A 412 28.44 11.86 26.35
N LEU A 413 29.51 11.05 26.41
CA LEU A 413 30.84 11.43 25.94
C LEU A 413 30.84 11.68 24.44
N LEU A 414 30.27 10.78 23.64
CA LEU A 414 30.14 10.98 22.19
C LEU A 414 29.37 12.25 21.85
N GLN A 415 28.27 12.52 22.56
CA GLN A 415 27.48 13.72 22.35
C GLN A 415 28.27 15.01 22.61
N ALA A 416 29.17 15.02 23.61
CA ALA A 416 29.98 16.19 23.94
C ALA A 416 30.89 16.64 22.78
N PHE A 417 31.28 15.72 21.90
CA PHE A 417 32.08 16.01 20.70
C PHE A 417 31.25 16.28 19.43
N MET A 418 29.92 16.17 19.49
CA MET A 418 29.04 16.38 18.34
C MET A 418 28.62 17.85 18.18
N PRO A 419 28.62 18.40 16.95
CA PRO A 419 27.98 19.67 16.68
C PRO A 419 26.47 19.63 17.02
N PRO A 420 25.88 20.68 17.61
CA PRO A 420 24.47 20.66 18.05
C PRO A 420 23.48 20.25 16.96
N ALA A 421 23.68 20.73 15.73
CA ALA A 421 22.82 20.37 14.60
C ALA A 421 22.87 18.88 14.25
N PHE A 422 24.04 18.25 14.39
CA PHE A 422 24.20 16.82 14.18
C PHE A 422 23.57 16.02 15.32
N LEU A 423 23.76 16.46 16.57
CA LEU A 423 23.18 15.86 17.76
C LEU A 423 21.64 15.86 17.72
N ILE A 424 21.02 17.00 17.38
CA ILE A 424 19.56 17.10 17.22
C ILE A 424 19.08 16.13 16.14
N SER A 425 19.77 16.08 15.00
CA SER A 425 19.37 15.24 13.87
C SER A 425 19.50 13.75 14.18
N SER A 426 20.61 13.32 14.80
CA SER A 426 20.85 11.93 15.16
C SER A 426 19.93 11.46 16.28
N ALA A 427 19.78 12.23 17.36
CA ALA A 427 18.88 11.91 18.46
C ALA A 427 17.41 11.86 18.00
N SER A 428 16.98 12.82 17.17
CA SER A 428 15.62 12.83 16.62
C SER A 428 15.36 11.63 15.72
N LEU A 429 16.33 11.22 14.90
CA LEU A 429 16.21 10.01 14.05
C LEU A 429 16.16 8.74 14.89
N THR A 430 17.03 8.60 15.88
CA THR A 430 17.04 7.47 16.81
C THR A 430 15.71 7.36 17.54
N GLY A 431 15.21 8.46 18.12
CA GLY A 431 13.91 8.47 18.76
C GLY A 431 12.77 8.16 17.80
N ALA A 432 12.81 8.73 16.58
CA ALA A 432 11.75 8.51 15.60
C ALA A 432 11.59 7.04 15.23
N ILE A 433 12.71 6.34 15.09
CA ILE A 433 12.73 4.90 14.79
C ILE A 433 12.34 4.09 16.03
N LEU A 434 13.03 4.29 17.15
CA LEU A 434 12.92 3.41 18.31
C LEU A 434 11.61 3.57 19.07
N TYR A 435 11.05 4.78 19.18
CA TYR A 435 9.72 4.94 19.79
C TYR A 435 8.59 4.42 18.89
N ALA A 436 8.73 4.51 17.57
CA ALA A 436 7.79 3.86 16.65
C ALA A 436 7.84 2.33 16.77
N VAL A 437 9.05 1.77 16.93
CA VAL A 437 9.25 0.33 17.18
C VAL A 437 8.72 -0.08 18.56
N ALA A 438 9.00 0.70 19.61
CA ALA A 438 8.49 0.43 20.96
C ALA A 438 6.95 0.48 21.01
N ALA A 439 6.34 1.45 20.33
CA ALA A 439 4.90 1.55 20.18
C ALA A 439 4.31 0.28 19.53
N PHE A 440 4.92 -0.22 18.46
CA PHE A 440 4.51 -1.49 17.83
C PHE A 440 4.71 -2.71 18.74
N LEU A 441 5.86 -2.82 19.41
CA LEU A 441 6.15 -3.92 20.33
C LEU A 441 5.22 -3.96 21.54
N SER A 442 4.67 -2.82 21.95
CA SER A 442 3.73 -2.71 23.06
C SER A 442 2.48 -3.57 22.87
N ILE A 443 2.00 -3.73 21.63
CA ILE A 443 0.84 -4.56 21.30
C ILE A 443 1.10 -6.03 21.69
N PHE A 444 2.33 -6.49 21.50
CA PHE A 444 2.71 -7.87 21.82
C PHE A 444 3.04 -8.09 23.29
N LYS A 445 3.71 -7.12 23.92
CA LYS A 445 4.32 -7.28 25.26
C LYS A 445 3.43 -6.80 26.40
N VAL A 446 2.60 -5.79 26.17
CA VAL A 446 1.67 -5.23 27.17
C VAL A 446 0.34 -5.97 27.14
N PHE A 447 -0.22 -6.19 25.95
CA PHE A 447 -1.57 -6.78 25.83
C PHE A 447 -1.58 -8.30 25.76
N GLY A 448 -0.56 -8.91 25.15
CA GLY A 448 -0.36 -10.37 25.08
C GLY A 448 -1.48 -11.12 24.33
N ILE A 449 -1.13 -11.86 23.27
CA ILE A 449 -2.13 -12.49 22.37
C ILE A 449 -2.98 -13.57 23.06
N ASN A 450 -2.51 -14.14 24.17
CA ASN A 450 -3.13 -15.30 24.81
C ASN A 450 -4.09 -14.98 25.98
N ARG A 451 -4.26 -13.72 26.40
CA ARG A 451 -5.10 -13.34 27.57
C ARG A 451 -6.44 -12.69 27.19
N LEU A 452 -7.02 -12.97 26.02
CA LEU A 452 -8.08 -12.13 25.43
C LEU A 452 -9.48 -12.75 25.51
N SER A 453 -10.26 -12.32 26.52
CA SER A 453 -11.71 -12.52 26.57
C SER A 453 -12.50 -11.39 25.88
N ASN A 454 -11.98 -10.14 25.84
CA ASN A 454 -12.65 -8.97 25.27
C ASN A 454 -11.84 -8.34 24.11
N GLY A 455 -12.01 -8.84 22.88
CA GLY A 455 -11.21 -8.44 21.70
C GLY A 455 -11.30 -6.96 21.30
N LEU A 456 -12.46 -6.32 21.44
CA LEU A 456 -12.70 -4.93 21.00
C LEU A 456 -12.07 -3.88 21.94
N LEU A 457 -12.38 -3.94 23.24
CA LEU A 457 -11.86 -3.03 24.26
C LEU A 457 -10.33 -3.06 24.32
N LYS A 458 -9.74 -4.25 24.17
CA LYS A 458 -8.28 -4.41 24.13
C LYS A 458 -7.67 -3.82 22.87
N ALA A 459 -8.31 -3.90 21.70
CA ALA A 459 -7.83 -3.26 20.48
C ALA A 459 -7.85 -1.73 20.58
N ALA A 460 -8.90 -1.16 21.19
CA ALA A 460 -8.97 0.27 21.48
C ALA A 460 -7.87 0.70 22.47
N ALA A 461 -7.72 -0.01 23.59
CA ALA A 461 -6.67 0.25 24.58
C ALA A 461 -5.26 0.10 23.98
N ALA A 462 -5.04 -0.92 23.13
CA ALA A 462 -3.79 -1.12 22.41
C ALA A 462 -3.47 0.03 21.47
N SER A 463 -4.47 0.56 20.76
CA SER A 463 -4.31 1.73 19.90
C SER A 463 -3.94 2.98 20.72
N VAL A 464 -4.56 3.19 21.89
CA VAL A 464 -4.25 4.30 22.80
C VAL A 464 -2.83 4.18 23.36
N VAL A 465 -2.42 3.00 23.85
CA VAL A 465 -1.07 2.78 24.39
C VAL A 465 -0.01 2.93 23.30
N MET A 466 -0.26 2.38 22.11
CA MET A 466 0.63 2.55 20.95
C MET A 466 0.78 4.03 20.60
N ALA A 467 -0.32 4.78 20.54
CA ALA A 467 -0.30 6.21 20.29
C ALA A 467 0.43 6.98 21.40
N GLY A 468 0.23 6.61 22.67
CA GLY A 468 0.88 7.24 23.82
C GLY A 468 2.40 7.08 23.81
N ILE A 469 2.91 5.88 23.52
CA ILE A 469 4.37 5.63 23.42
C ILE A 469 4.97 6.40 22.24
N ALA A 470 4.29 6.37 21.09
CA ALA A 470 4.71 7.13 19.92
C ALA A 470 4.71 8.65 20.19
N LEU A 471 3.68 9.16 20.89
CA LEU A 471 3.56 10.56 21.26
C LEU A 471 4.62 10.99 22.28
N PHE A 472 4.97 10.12 23.24
CA PHE A 472 6.06 10.36 24.18
C PHE A 472 7.38 10.63 23.44
N GLY A 473 7.72 9.76 22.49
CA GLY A 473 8.88 9.97 21.61
C GLY A 473 8.75 11.23 20.75
N GLY A 474 7.55 11.49 20.22
CA GLY A 474 7.23 12.68 19.45
C GLY A 474 7.43 13.99 20.24
N ILE A 475 7.06 14.04 21.51
CA ILE A 475 7.25 15.20 22.39
C ILE A 475 8.74 15.41 22.68
N LEU A 476 9.52 14.35 22.91
CA LEU A 476 10.98 14.46 23.05
C LEU A 476 11.62 15.06 21.78
N ILE A 477 11.19 14.60 20.60
CA ILE A 477 11.64 15.12 19.30
C ILE A 477 11.21 16.58 19.10
N ALA A 478 9.97 16.93 19.44
CA ALA A 478 9.48 18.31 19.36
C ALA A 478 10.24 19.24 20.32
N GLY A 479 10.57 18.75 21.52
CA GLY A 479 11.32 19.50 22.53
C GLY A 479 12.76 19.78 22.12
N ILE A 480 13.51 18.78 21.64
CA ILE A 480 14.91 18.96 21.20
C ILE A 480 15.03 19.84 19.94
N SER A 481 13.98 19.86 19.11
CA SER A 481 13.89 20.68 17.89
C SER A 481 13.24 22.05 18.12
N SER A 482 12.97 22.44 19.37
CA SER A 482 12.40 23.75 19.72
C SER A 482 13.44 24.87 19.69
N SER A 483 14.17 25.01 18.57
CA SER A 483 14.99 26.17 18.26
C SER A 483 14.42 26.95 17.08
N ALA A 484 14.71 28.25 17.02
CA ALA A 484 14.14 29.11 15.98
C ALA A 484 14.53 28.67 14.56
N PHE A 485 15.65 27.97 14.38
CA PHE A 485 16.12 27.48 13.07
C PHE A 485 15.27 26.35 12.50
N TYR A 486 14.86 25.43 13.35
CA TYR A 486 13.99 24.31 12.95
C TYR A 486 12.55 24.78 12.77
N LEU A 487 12.06 25.66 13.63
CA LEU A 487 10.70 26.20 13.56
C LEU A 487 10.48 27.08 12.33
N ASN A 488 11.43 27.94 11.98
CA ASN A 488 11.37 28.72 10.74
C ASN A 488 11.74 27.87 9.49
N GLY A 489 12.01 26.57 9.66
CA GLY A 489 12.26 25.63 8.56
C GLY A 489 13.58 25.83 7.82
N PHE A 490 14.52 26.62 8.35
CA PHE A 490 15.85 26.82 7.76
C PHE A 490 16.69 25.53 7.79
N ILE A 491 16.56 24.77 8.87
CA ILE A 491 17.15 23.43 8.99
C ILE A 491 16.01 22.42 8.93
N GLN A 492 16.02 21.56 7.91
CA GLN A 492 15.04 20.48 7.76
C GLN A 492 15.58 19.17 8.36
N PHE A 493 14.67 18.31 8.82
CA PHE A 493 15.02 16.99 9.34
C PHE A 493 15.58 16.08 8.23
N ARG A 494 16.90 15.87 8.24
CA ARG A 494 17.62 14.99 7.30
C ARG A 494 17.54 13.54 7.80
N GLY A 495 16.38 12.92 7.63
CA GLY A 495 16.15 11.55 8.13
C GLY A 495 14.75 11.00 7.92
N VAL A 496 13.83 11.79 7.35
CA VAL A 496 12.42 11.40 7.16
C VAL A 496 12.28 10.02 6.51
N LYS A 497 12.97 9.76 5.39
CA LYS A 497 12.86 8.47 4.69
C LYS A 497 13.32 7.30 5.55
N ALA A 498 14.42 7.45 6.29
CA ALA A 498 14.89 6.43 7.22
C ALA A 498 13.90 6.19 8.36
N ALA A 499 13.40 7.26 8.98
CA ALA A 499 12.39 7.20 10.05
C ALA A 499 11.07 6.54 9.57
N LEU A 500 10.71 6.69 8.30
CA LEU A 500 9.52 6.06 7.71
C LEU A 500 9.74 4.58 7.35
N LEU A 501 10.95 4.18 6.95
CA LEU A 501 11.24 2.84 6.42
C LEU A 501 11.70 1.85 7.49
N PHE A 502 12.61 2.25 8.38
CA PHE A 502 13.22 1.33 9.36
C PHE A 502 12.20 0.67 10.30
N PRO A 503 11.23 1.40 10.91
CA PRO A 503 10.23 0.76 11.76
C PRO A 503 9.33 -0.20 10.99
N VAL A 504 8.94 0.16 9.75
CA VAL A 504 8.12 -0.69 8.88
C VAL A 504 8.87 -1.98 8.50
N PHE A 505 10.14 -1.86 8.15
CA PHE A 505 11.02 -3.00 7.88
C PHE A 505 11.23 -3.88 9.12
N PHE A 506 11.40 -3.25 10.29
CA PHE A 506 11.47 -3.96 11.57
C PHE A 506 10.19 -4.75 11.85
N ALA A 507 9.01 -4.13 11.70
CA ALA A 507 7.72 -4.80 11.89
C ALA A 507 7.55 -5.99 10.93
N PHE A 508 7.99 -5.83 9.68
CA PHE A 508 8.02 -6.91 8.69
C PHE A 508 8.91 -8.07 9.16
N LEU A 509 10.17 -7.82 9.50
CA LEU A 509 11.09 -8.85 9.99
C LEU A 509 10.60 -9.52 11.28
N TYR A 510 10.15 -8.73 12.26
CA TYR A 510 9.62 -9.23 13.52
C TYR A 510 8.42 -10.15 13.28
N SER A 511 7.49 -9.74 12.41
CA SER A 511 6.30 -10.53 12.10
C SER A 511 6.62 -11.81 11.30
N LEU A 512 7.59 -11.78 10.39
CA LEU A 512 8.08 -12.98 9.69
C LEU A 512 8.73 -13.98 10.65
N ILE A 513 9.55 -13.50 11.60
CA ILE A 513 10.17 -14.37 12.59
C ILE A 513 9.11 -15.02 13.48
N LYS A 514 8.11 -14.23 13.90
CA LYS A 514 7.10 -14.68 14.87
C LYS A 514 5.98 -15.53 14.27
N TYR A 515 5.50 -15.20 13.07
CA TYR A 515 4.35 -15.84 12.42
C TYR A 515 4.70 -16.56 11.12
N GLY A 516 5.81 -16.18 10.47
CA GLY A 516 6.24 -16.72 9.17
C GLY A 516 7.13 -17.97 9.25
N LYS A 517 7.10 -18.73 10.36
CA LYS A 517 7.94 -19.93 10.60
C LYS A 517 9.47 -19.69 10.49
N GLY A 518 9.93 -18.43 10.63
CA GLY A 518 11.34 -18.04 10.78
C GLY A 518 12.04 -17.50 9.51
N PHE A 519 12.92 -16.50 9.68
CA PHE A 519 13.65 -15.84 8.57
C PHE A 519 14.53 -16.81 7.75
N GLY A 520 15.17 -17.78 8.41
CA GLY A 520 16.01 -18.77 7.73
C GLY A 520 15.23 -19.69 6.77
N ARG A 521 13.99 -20.04 7.10
CA ARG A 521 13.09 -20.81 6.22
C ARG A 521 12.41 -19.91 5.18
N PHE A 522 12.27 -18.61 5.42
CA PHE A 522 11.82 -17.65 4.41
C PHE A 522 12.86 -17.46 3.29
N VAL A 523 14.15 -17.38 3.65
CA VAL A 523 15.26 -17.19 2.68
C VAL A 523 15.69 -18.50 2.02
N ARG A 524 15.68 -19.62 2.75
CA ARG A 524 16.10 -20.95 2.23
C ARG A 524 14.93 -21.83 1.79
N GLY A 525 13.70 -21.42 2.08
CA GLY A 525 12.50 -22.12 1.64
C GLY A 525 12.18 -21.77 0.18
N PRO A 526 11.47 -22.65 -0.53
CA PRO A 526 11.04 -22.35 -1.88
C PRO A 526 10.16 -21.10 -1.90
N VAL A 527 10.51 -20.12 -2.76
CA VAL A 527 9.73 -18.88 -2.91
C VAL A 527 8.38 -19.24 -3.55
N THR A 528 7.32 -19.30 -2.74
CA THR A 528 5.96 -19.54 -3.24
C THR A 528 5.39 -18.29 -3.90
N PHE A 529 4.45 -18.43 -4.83
CA PHE A 529 3.76 -17.28 -5.43
C PHE A 529 3.02 -16.45 -4.37
N GLN A 530 2.54 -17.04 -3.27
CA GLN A 530 1.96 -16.28 -2.16
C GLN A 530 3.01 -15.38 -1.50
N THR A 531 4.21 -15.91 -1.27
CA THR A 531 5.34 -15.13 -0.76
C THR A 531 5.73 -14.04 -1.76
N LEU A 532 5.81 -14.37 -3.05
CA LEU A 532 6.14 -13.44 -4.14
C LEU A 532 5.07 -12.37 -4.34
N PHE A 533 3.79 -12.72 -4.20
CA PHE A 533 2.65 -11.82 -4.31
C PHE A 533 2.54 -10.91 -3.09
N LEU A 534 2.78 -11.44 -1.88
CA LEU A 534 2.78 -10.65 -0.65
C LEU A 534 4.01 -9.72 -0.61
N VAL A 535 5.17 -10.20 -1.06
CA VAL A 535 6.37 -9.36 -1.28
C VAL A 535 6.10 -8.32 -2.38
N PHE A 536 5.46 -8.68 -3.49
CA PHE A 536 5.11 -7.76 -4.57
C PHE A 536 4.13 -6.68 -4.09
N ILE A 537 3.04 -7.06 -3.40
CA ILE A 537 2.11 -6.11 -2.77
C ILE A 537 2.85 -5.24 -1.77
N MET A 538 3.73 -5.80 -0.94
CA MET A 538 4.52 -5.04 0.02
C MET A 538 5.48 -4.07 -0.67
N LEU A 539 6.11 -4.47 -1.76
CA LEU A 539 7.08 -3.67 -2.51
C LEU A 539 6.37 -2.56 -3.31
N LEU A 540 5.24 -2.88 -3.95
CA LEU A 540 4.33 -1.91 -4.56
C LEU A 540 3.83 -0.90 -3.52
N PHE A 541 3.41 -1.39 -2.37
CA PHE A 541 3.01 -0.56 -1.24
C PHE A 541 4.15 0.34 -0.77
N LEU A 542 5.37 -0.19 -0.62
CA LEU A 542 6.55 0.58 -0.20
C LEU A 542 6.88 1.69 -1.21
N VAL A 543 6.83 1.39 -2.51
CA VAL A 543 7.04 2.35 -3.61
C VAL A 543 6.01 3.46 -3.56
N VAL A 544 4.71 3.12 -3.44
CA VAL A 544 3.63 4.12 -3.34
C VAL A 544 3.76 4.92 -2.04
N TYR A 545 4.10 4.26 -0.93
CA TYR A 545 4.25 4.87 0.39
C TYR A 545 5.38 5.89 0.42
N VAL A 546 6.54 5.54 -0.14
CA VAL A 546 7.71 6.43 -0.27
C VAL A 546 7.45 7.51 -1.30
N GLY A 547 6.87 7.19 -2.46
CA GLY A 547 6.56 8.12 -3.54
C GLY A 547 5.51 9.17 -3.18
N ARG A 548 4.63 8.86 -2.21
CA ARG A 548 3.68 9.80 -1.58
C ARG A 548 4.21 10.40 -0.27
N SER A 549 5.49 10.23 0.06
CA SER A 549 6.10 10.78 1.27
C SER A 549 7.24 11.74 0.93
N GLY A 550 7.28 12.89 1.59
CA GLY A 550 8.31 13.91 1.41
C GLY A 550 7.78 15.19 0.77
N ASN A 551 8.71 16.08 0.41
CA ASN A 551 8.41 17.44 -0.06
C ASN A 551 8.15 17.51 -1.58
N PHE A 552 8.43 16.43 -2.32
CA PHE A 552 8.16 16.30 -3.75
C PHE A 552 7.32 15.05 -3.96
N ASN A 553 6.01 15.22 -4.10
CA ASN A 553 5.09 14.13 -4.43
C ASN A 553 5.21 13.83 -5.93
N PHE A 554 5.66 12.63 -6.27
CA PHE A 554 5.70 12.16 -7.66
C PHE A 554 4.30 11.78 -8.20
N LEU A 555 3.32 11.63 -7.31
CA LEU A 555 1.94 11.24 -7.63
C LEU A 555 0.98 12.38 -7.24
N ASN A 556 0.34 13.00 -8.23
CA ASN A 556 -0.69 14.02 -8.00
C ASN A 556 -1.91 13.41 -7.27
N SER A 557 -2.55 14.18 -6.41
CA SER A 557 -3.84 13.79 -5.80
C SER A 557 -4.97 13.91 -6.82
N SER A 558 -5.98 13.05 -6.69
CA SER A 558 -7.20 13.15 -7.50
C SER A 558 -8.12 14.26 -6.96
N ALA A 559 -9.03 14.78 -7.80
CA ALA A 559 -9.98 15.81 -7.40
C ALA A 559 -10.92 15.36 -6.26
N LEU A 560 -11.28 14.07 -6.22
CA LEU A 560 -12.05 13.48 -5.13
C LEU A 560 -11.25 13.44 -3.82
N GLU A 561 -9.96 13.08 -3.89
CA GLU A 561 -9.08 13.09 -2.73
C GLU A 561 -8.94 14.50 -2.15
N ASP A 562 -8.78 15.52 -3.01
CA ASP A 562 -8.68 16.91 -2.58
C ASP A 562 -10.00 17.43 -1.97
N SER A 563 -11.15 17.06 -2.53
CA SER A 563 -12.45 17.41 -1.95
C SER A 563 -12.68 16.78 -0.57
N PHE A 564 -12.36 15.49 -0.42
CA PHE A 564 -12.44 14.79 0.86
C PHE A 564 -11.48 15.38 1.91
N ARG A 565 -10.29 15.79 1.46
CA ARG A 565 -9.31 16.47 2.31
C ARG A 565 -9.82 17.81 2.83
N VAL A 566 -10.50 18.60 1.99
CA VAL A 566 -11.13 19.87 2.38
C VAL A 566 -12.25 19.62 3.39
N PHE A 567 -13.14 18.67 3.11
CA PHE A 567 -14.21 18.28 4.03
C PHE A 567 -13.68 17.93 5.44
N LEU A 568 -12.60 17.15 5.52
CA LEU A 568 -11.98 16.82 6.81
C LEU A 568 -11.31 18.02 7.47
N GLU A 569 -10.72 18.94 6.70
CA GLU A 569 -10.06 20.14 7.22
C GLU A 569 -11.08 21.13 7.80
N ASP A 570 -12.22 21.30 7.14
CA ASP A 570 -13.32 22.18 7.59
C ASP A 570 -14.05 21.60 8.80
N THR A 571 -14.28 20.28 8.82
CA THR A 571 -15.02 19.62 9.90
C THR A 571 -14.18 19.43 11.17
N LEU A 572 -12.90 19.05 11.02
CA LEU A 572 -12.05 18.62 12.15
C LEU A 572 -10.98 19.65 12.54
N VAL A 573 -10.94 20.80 11.87
CA VAL A 573 -9.96 21.89 12.03
C VAL A 573 -8.53 21.52 11.62
N ALA A 574 -8.02 20.40 12.11
CA ALA A 574 -6.77 19.75 11.74
C ALA A 574 -7.05 18.37 11.16
N ARG A 575 -6.88 18.24 9.84
CA ARG A 575 -7.10 16.99 9.11
C ARG A 575 -6.18 15.86 9.62
N PRO A 576 -6.73 14.69 10.04
CA PRO A 576 -5.91 13.54 10.41
C PRO A 576 -5.16 12.98 9.20
N ARG A 577 -4.01 12.34 9.43
CA ARG A 577 -3.30 11.66 8.34
C ARG A 577 -4.10 10.42 7.93
N THR A 578 -4.48 10.32 6.66
CA THR A 578 -5.25 9.19 6.11
C THR A 578 -4.64 7.83 6.42
N LYS A 579 -3.31 7.75 6.45
CA LYS A 579 -2.55 6.55 6.79
C LYS A 579 -2.76 6.05 8.23
N GLU A 580 -3.06 6.95 9.17
CA GLU A 580 -3.30 6.61 10.58
C GLU A 580 -4.70 6.03 10.76
N PHE A 581 -5.72 6.79 10.32
CA PHE A 581 -7.11 6.45 10.65
C PHE A 581 -7.79 5.45 9.71
N LEU A 582 -7.38 5.36 8.43
CA LEU A 582 -7.96 4.40 7.48
C LEU A 582 -7.20 3.07 7.43
N ILE A 583 -5.91 3.06 7.80
CA ILE A 583 -5.03 1.91 7.61
C ILE A 583 -4.42 1.46 8.93
N GLY A 584 -3.64 2.32 9.58
CA GLY A 584 -2.83 1.94 10.74
C GLY A 584 -3.64 1.47 11.95
N TYR A 585 -4.52 2.30 12.50
CA TYR A 585 -5.35 1.91 13.65
C TYR A 585 -6.35 0.79 13.31
N PRO A 586 -7.08 0.82 12.17
CA PRO A 586 -7.93 -0.30 11.79
C PRO A 586 -7.19 -1.64 11.65
N ALA A 587 -5.93 -1.61 11.20
CA ALA A 587 -5.09 -2.82 11.14
C ALA A 587 -4.81 -3.41 12.52
N VAL A 588 -4.75 -2.63 13.60
CA VAL A 588 -4.63 -3.15 14.99
C VAL A 588 -5.83 -4.03 15.35
N PHE A 589 -7.05 -3.58 14.98
CA PHE A 589 -8.28 -4.33 15.24
C PHE A 589 -8.32 -5.64 14.45
N LEU A 590 -8.00 -5.60 13.15
CA LEU A 590 -7.91 -6.80 12.32
C LEU A 590 -6.80 -7.75 12.78
N PHE A 591 -5.64 -7.20 13.15
CA PHE A 591 -4.51 -7.98 13.64
C PHE A 591 -4.92 -8.79 14.88
N LEU A 592 -5.50 -8.14 15.88
CA LEU A 592 -5.99 -8.82 17.08
C LEU A 592 -7.13 -9.80 16.74
N PHE A 593 -8.06 -9.42 15.87
CA PHE A 593 -9.17 -10.28 15.45
C PHE A 593 -8.69 -11.62 14.84
N PHE A 594 -7.71 -11.60 13.94
CA PHE A 594 -7.15 -12.80 13.32
C PHE A 594 -6.18 -13.55 14.24
N ALA A 595 -5.38 -12.84 15.03
CA ALA A 595 -4.46 -13.45 15.98
C ALA A 595 -5.20 -14.27 17.05
N LEU A 596 -6.35 -13.79 17.53
CA LEU A 596 -7.22 -14.54 18.45
C LEU A 596 -7.80 -15.82 17.87
N ARG A 597 -7.95 -15.86 16.55
CA ARG A 597 -8.48 -17.02 15.82
C ARG A 597 -7.39 -17.93 15.28
N LYS A 598 -6.12 -17.66 15.61
CA LYS A 598 -4.94 -18.41 15.13
C LYS A 598 -4.84 -18.47 13.59
N ILE A 599 -5.30 -17.41 12.92
CA ILE A 599 -5.19 -17.27 11.45
C ILE A 599 -3.93 -16.44 11.17
N ASP A 600 -2.81 -17.13 11.01
CA ASP A 600 -1.49 -16.49 11.01
C ASP A 600 -1.07 -15.89 9.66
N ILE A 601 -1.76 -16.26 8.56
CA ILE A 601 -1.34 -15.93 7.19
C ILE A 601 -1.38 -14.42 6.89
N LEU A 602 -2.32 -13.69 7.50
CA LEU A 602 -2.50 -12.25 7.31
C LEU A 602 -1.74 -11.41 8.33
N LEU A 603 -1.24 -12.02 9.41
CA LEU A 603 -0.61 -11.30 10.52
C LEU A 603 0.65 -10.53 10.11
N PRO A 604 1.54 -11.04 9.22
CA PRO A 604 2.69 -10.26 8.77
C PRO A 604 2.31 -8.98 8.03
N LEU A 605 1.32 -9.05 7.15
CA LEU A 605 0.82 -7.88 6.42
C LEU A 605 0.18 -6.87 7.39
N LEU A 606 -0.71 -7.35 8.28
CA LEU A 606 -1.39 -6.49 9.25
C LEU A 606 -0.41 -5.84 10.25
N ALA A 607 0.67 -6.53 10.64
CA ALA A 607 1.73 -5.99 11.47
C ALA A 607 2.45 -4.81 10.81
N VAL A 608 2.72 -4.91 9.50
CA VAL A 608 3.30 -3.81 8.70
C VAL A 608 2.34 -2.63 8.60
N LEU A 609 1.05 -2.90 8.35
CA LEU A 609 0.04 -1.84 8.24
C LEU A 609 -0.18 -1.12 9.57
N MET A 610 -0.25 -1.83 10.70
CA MET A 610 -0.43 -1.18 12.00
C MET A 610 0.79 -0.34 12.43
N GLN A 611 2.01 -0.76 12.06
CA GLN A 611 3.23 0.02 12.30
C GLN A 611 3.15 1.42 11.66
N MET A 612 2.37 1.59 10.58
CA MET A 612 2.19 2.88 9.92
C MET A 612 1.54 3.92 10.82
N ALA A 613 0.63 3.54 11.73
CA ALA A 613 0.02 4.49 12.65
C ALA A 613 1.06 5.08 13.60
N ALA A 614 1.94 4.26 14.17
CA ALA A 614 3.02 4.73 15.03
C ALA A 614 4.02 5.61 14.26
N VAL A 615 4.42 5.18 13.05
CA VAL A 615 5.37 5.92 12.20
C VAL A 615 4.80 7.27 11.77
N SER A 616 3.54 7.32 11.34
CA SER A 616 2.89 8.55 10.88
C SER A 616 2.69 9.54 12.03
N LEU A 617 2.35 9.05 13.23
CA LEU A 617 2.22 9.88 14.43
C LEU A 617 3.56 10.53 14.79
N VAL A 618 4.63 9.73 14.89
CA VAL A 618 5.96 10.29 15.21
C VAL A 618 6.43 11.25 14.12
N ASN A 619 6.21 10.91 12.85
CA ASN A 619 6.53 11.78 11.73
C ASN A 619 5.74 13.09 11.75
N THR A 620 4.50 13.10 12.26
CA THR A 620 3.72 14.33 12.46
C THR A 620 4.46 15.29 13.40
N MET A 621 5.14 14.78 14.43
CA MET A 621 5.94 15.58 15.37
C MET A 621 7.31 16.00 14.80
N CYS A 622 7.79 15.34 13.74
CA CYS A 622 9.01 15.71 13.00
C CYS A 622 8.80 16.88 12.02
N HIS A 623 7.55 17.34 11.81
CA HIS A 623 7.26 18.53 11.00
C HIS A 623 7.43 19.79 11.85
N PHE A 624 8.68 20.18 12.10
CA PHE A 624 9.03 21.25 13.05
C PHE A 624 8.40 22.61 12.74
N HIS A 625 8.07 22.91 11.48
CA HIS A 625 7.47 24.19 11.07
C HIS A 625 5.95 24.26 11.29
N SER A 626 5.26 23.13 11.48
CA SER A 626 3.83 23.13 11.76
C SER A 626 3.55 23.51 13.21
N PRO A 627 2.49 24.31 13.51
CA PRO A 627 2.09 24.59 14.88
C PRO A 627 1.96 23.31 15.72
N LEU A 628 2.51 23.33 16.93
CA LEU A 628 2.54 22.14 17.78
C LEU A 628 1.14 21.77 18.26
N LEU A 629 0.30 22.76 18.59
CA LEU A 629 -1.09 22.51 19.01
C LEU A 629 -1.93 21.87 17.90
N LEU A 630 -1.77 22.32 16.65
CA LEU A 630 -2.42 21.69 15.49
C LEU A 630 -1.89 20.27 15.26
N SER A 631 -0.61 20.02 15.54
CA SER A 631 -0.02 18.68 15.45
C SER A 631 -0.60 17.75 16.51
N PHE A 632 -0.81 18.22 17.75
CA PHE A 632 -1.53 17.46 18.78
C PHE A 632 -2.98 17.17 18.38
N LEU A 633 -3.71 18.18 17.88
CA LEU A 633 -5.09 18.00 17.41
C LEU A 633 -5.17 17.00 16.26
N ARG A 634 -4.20 17.04 15.33
CA ARG A 634 -4.10 16.08 14.22
C ARG A 634 -3.90 14.65 14.72
N VAL A 635 -3.03 14.45 15.73
CA VAL A 635 -2.79 13.14 16.34
C VAL A 635 -4.04 12.66 17.09
N PHE A 636 -4.68 13.54 17.85
CA PHE A 636 -5.95 13.22 18.52
C PHE A 636 -7.01 12.80 17.51
N ASN A 637 -7.20 13.60 16.46
CA ASN A 637 -8.13 13.31 15.37
C ASN A 637 -7.80 11.99 14.67
N GLY A 638 -6.52 11.71 14.43
CA GLY A 638 -6.08 10.45 13.83
C GLY A 638 -6.42 9.23 14.70
N LEU A 639 -6.26 9.35 16.02
CA LEU A 639 -6.51 8.29 16.97
C LEU A 639 -8.01 7.96 17.11
N TRP A 640 -8.86 8.93 17.42
CA TRP A 640 -10.28 8.65 17.68
C TRP A 640 -11.02 8.24 16.40
N THR A 641 -10.73 8.88 15.26
CA THR A 641 -11.30 8.46 13.96
C THR A 641 -10.80 7.08 13.57
N GLY A 642 -9.53 6.78 13.83
CA GLY A 642 -8.93 5.47 13.55
C GLY A 642 -9.51 4.35 14.40
N ILE A 643 -9.77 4.61 15.68
CA ILE A 643 -10.50 3.70 16.57
C ILE A 643 -11.92 3.50 16.07
N SER A 644 -12.62 4.56 15.65
CA SER A 644 -14.00 4.48 15.16
C SER A 644 -14.09 3.62 13.89
N VAL A 645 -13.22 3.85 12.91
CA VAL A 645 -13.11 3.01 11.70
C VAL A 645 -12.69 1.58 12.06
N GLY A 646 -11.76 1.43 12.99
CA GLY A 646 -11.33 0.12 13.50
C GLY A 646 -12.46 -0.68 14.13
N ILE A 647 -13.33 -0.04 14.91
CA ILE A 647 -14.54 -0.63 15.48
C ILE A 647 -15.49 -1.06 14.36
N LEU A 648 -15.75 -0.22 13.37
CA LEU A 648 -16.61 -0.56 12.21
C LEU A 648 -16.07 -1.77 11.45
N VAL A 649 -14.76 -1.81 11.18
CA VAL A 649 -14.10 -2.93 10.51
C VAL A 649 -14.15 -4.20 11.36
N PHE A 650 -13.93 -4.09 12.68
CA PHE A 650 -14.04 -5.21 13.61
C PHE A 650 -15.46 -5.75 13.68
N ILE A 651 -16.48 -4.88 13.80
CA ILE A 651 -17.88 -5.25 13.77
C ILE A 651 -18.22 -5.91 12.45
N SER A 652 -17.77 -5.37 11.31
CA SER A 652 -17.99 -5.99 10.00
C SER A 652 -17.36 -7.37 9.91
N ALA A 653 -16.13 -7.56 10.42
CA ALA A 653 -15.46 -8.86 10.48
C ALA A 653 -16.17 -9.84 11.44
N CYS A 654 -16.66 -9.34 12.57
CA CYS A 654 -17.50 -10.09 13.51
C CYS A 654 -18.84 -10.46 12.89
N ILE A 655 -19.52 -9.57 12.17
CA ILE A 655 -20.77 -9.85 11.46
C ILE A 655 -20.51 -10.85 10.35
N LEU A 656 -19.43 -10.73 9.57
CA LEU A 656 -19.07 -11.75 8.58
C LEU A 656 -18.79 -13.11 9.25
N SER A 657 -18.11 -13.11 10.40
CA SER A 657 -17.84 -14.33 11.17
C SER A 657 -19.04 -14.86 11.93
N PHE A 658 -19.99 -14.01 12.29
CA PHE A 658 -21.24 -14.33 12.96
C PHE A 658 -22.29 -14.75 11.95
N LEU A 659 -22.30 -14.21 10.72
CA LEU A 659 -23.06 -14.76 9.61
C LEU A 659 -22.48 -16.12 9.21
N ALA A 660 -21.17 -16.31 9.32
CA ALA A 660 -20.56 -17.63 9.24
C ALA A 660 -20.88 -18.51 10.48
N GLY A 661 -21.04 -17.92 11.67
CA GLY A 661 -21.20 -18.63 12.95
C GLY A 661 -22.64 -18.79 13.47
N LEU A 662 -23.63 -18.08 12.91
CA LEU A 662 -25.08 -18.19 13.14
C LEU A 662 -25.62 -19.54 12.71
N VAL A 663 -24.76 -20.30 12.06
CA VAL A 663 -24.84 -21.74 11.96
C VAL A 663 -24.35 -22.39 13.28
N GLY A 664 -24.95 -21.95 14.39
CA GLY A 664 -24.63 -22.38 15.76
C GLY A 664 -25.22 -23.77 16.06
N LYS A 665 -24.45 -24.60 16.77
CA LYS A 665 -24.58 -26.06 16.86
C LYS A 665 -24.51 -26.71 15.48
N LYS A 666 -23.40 -27.42 15.26
CA LYS A 666 -23.27 -28.26 14.08
C LYS A 666 -24.35 -29.33 14.14
N GLU A 667 -25.20 -29.36 13.13
CA GLU A 667 -26.20 -30.40 12.96
C GLU A 667 -25.50 -31.77 12.92
N LYS A 668 -26.19 -32.84 13.34
CA LYS A 668 -25.78 -34.22 13.02
C LYS A 668 -25.94 -34.44 11.51
N ALA A 669 -25.06 -33.82 10.76
CA ALA A 669 -25.10 -33.80 9.32
C ALA A 669 -23.70 -33.79 8.72
N VAL A 670 -23.60 -34.41 7.56
CA VAL A 670 -22.40 -34.44 6.74
C VAL A 670 -22.65 -33.78 5.39
N PHE A 671 -21.66 -33.03 4.91
CA PHE A 671 -21.68 -32.43 3.59
C PHE A 671 -20.88 -33.31 2.64
N LEU A 672 -21.53 -33.86 1.61
CA LEU A 672 -20.93 -34.72 0.61
C LEU A 672 -20.56 -33.92 -0.63
N LEU A 673 -19.26 -33.94 -0.97
CA LEU A 673 -18.70 -33.20 -2.10
C LEU A 673 -18.02 -34.16 -3.08
N GLY A 674 -18.45 -34.17 -4.33
CA GLY A 674 -17.89 -35.01 -5.39
C GLY A 674 -18.49 -34.65 -6.75
N TYR A 675 -18.04 -35.26 -7.84
CA TYR A 675 -18.49 -34.93 -9.21
C TYR A 675 -19.89 -35.51 -9.54
N PHE A 676 -20.89 -35.19 -8.71
CA PHE A 676 -22.25 -35.70 -8.82
C PHE A 676 -23.15 -34.80 -9.68
N GLY A 677 -24.11 -35.42 -10.39
CA GLY A 677 -25.16 -34.80 -11.19
C GLY A 677 -24.73 -34.42 -12.61
N PHE A 678 -23.56 -34.87 -13.07
CA PHE A 678 -23.03 -34.59 -14.41
C PHE A 678 -23.22 -35.75 -15.38
N GLY A 679 -24.00 -36.77 -15.02
CA GLY A 679 -24.26 -37.94 -15.86
C GLY A 679 -23.09 -38.93 -15.97
N ASN A 680 -22.08 -38.88 -15.09
CA ASN A 680 -21.03 -39.89 -15.03
C ASN A 680 -21.39 -41.01 -14.05
N TYR A 681 -21.74 -42.19 -14.57
CA TYR A 681 -22.24 -43.29 -13.75
C TYR A 681 -21.27 -43.72 -12.66
N GLY A 682 -19.96 -43.69 -12.93
CA GLY A 682 -18.95 -44.06 -11.95
C GLY A 682 -19.01 -43.20 -10.68
N ASP A 683 -19.08 -41.88 -10.83
CA ASP A 683 -19.15 -40.98 -9.67
C ASP A 683 -20.51 -41.09 -8.93
N GLU A 684 -21.60 -41.34 -9.65
CA GLU A 684 -22.92 -41.59 -9.06
C GLU A 684 -22.98 -42.91 -8.27
N LEU A 685 -22.25 -43.92 -8.73
CA LEU A 685 -22.09 -45.17 -8.03
C LEU A 685 -21.35 -44.97 -6.71
N LEU A 686 -20.24 -44.21 -6.71
CA LEU A 686 -19.51 -43.86 -5.49
C LEU A 686 -20.40 -43.10 -4.48
N ARG A 687 -21.22 -42.17 -4.98
CA ARG A 687 -22.21 -41.46 -4.14
C ARG A 687 -23.16 -42.44 -3.47
N THR A 688 -23.77 -43.33 -4.26
CA THR A 688 -24.80 -44.25 -3.79
C THR A 688 -24.23 -45.29 -2.82
N THR A 689 -23.05 -45.85 -3.13
CA THR A 689 -22.34 -46.77 -2.24
C THR A 689 -21.98 -46.11 -0.91
N PHE A 690 -21.46 -44.87 -0.96
CA PHE A 690 -21.13 -44.13 0.25
C PHE A 690 -22.38 -43.88 1.11
N ILE A 691 -23.46 -43.37 0.51
CA ILE A 691 -24.69 -43.06 1.24
C ILE A 691 -25.24 -44.31 1.94
N LYS A 692 -25.41 -45.41 1.20
CA LYS A 692 -25.96 -46.66 1.76
C LYS A 692 -25.13 -47.19 2.93
N LYS A 693 -23.80 -47.24 2.78
CA LYS A 693 -22.90 -47.75 3.83
C LYS A 693 -22.76 -46.79 5.01
N PHE A 694 -22.73 -45.49 4.76
CA PHE A 694 -22.68 -44.51 5.85
C PHE A 694 -23.98 -44.53 6.66
N GLN A 695 -25.15 -44.51 6.01
CA GLN A 695 -26.45 -44.56 6.69
C GLN A 695 -26.66 -45.88 7.44
N SER A 696 -26.13 -47.01 6.97
CA SER A 696 -26.24 -48.28 7.70
C SER A 696 -25.51 -48.27 9.05
N ARG A 697 -24.49 -47.42 9.22
CA ARG A 697 -23.78 -47.25 10.51
C ARG A 697 -24.23 -45.99 11.27
N MET A 698 -24.64 -44.94 10.56
CA MET A 698 -25.01 -43.63 11.08
C MET A 698 -26.42 -43.22 10.61
N PRO A 699 -27.49 -43.92 11.04
CA PRO A 699 -28.85 -43.67 10.55
C PRO A 699 -29.42 -42.31 10.95
N ASP A 700 -28.94 -41.73 12.05
CA ASP A 700 -29.42 -40.44 12.58
C ASP A 700 -28.82 -39.22 11.86
N TYR A 701 -27.89 -39.41 10.92
CA TYR A 701 -27.21 -38.31 10.23
C TYR A 701 -27.91 -37.90 8.94
N THR A 702 -28.08 -36.59 8.76
CA THR A 702 -28.52 -36.04 7.48
C THR A 702 -27.34 -35.89 6.51
N ILE A 703 -27.50 -36.31 5.27
CA ILE A 703 -26.46 -36.20 4.23
C ILE A 703 -26.85 -35.12 3.23
N TYR A 704 -26.09 -34.02 3.20
CA TYR A 704 -26.25 -32.98 2.18
C TYR A 704 -25.33 -33.24 1.00
N VAL A 705 -25.88 -33.56 -0.17
CA VAL A 705 -25.09 -33.89 -1.37
C VAL A 705 -25.04 -32.72 -2.32
N LEU A 706 -23.84 -32.25 -2.65
CA LEU A 706 -23.66 -31.20 -3.64
C LEU A 706 -23.66 -31.77 -5.07
N THR A 707 -24.77 -31.57 -5.80
CA THR A 707 -25.01 -32.17 -7.12
C THR A 707 -25.34 -31.12 -8.20
N ALA A 708 -25.06 -31.46 -9.46
CA ALA A 708 -25.52 -30.71 -10.63
C ALA A 708 -26.92 -31.15 -11.12
N SER A 709 -27.47 -32.26 -10.59
CA SER A 709 -28.80 -32.74 -10.94
C SER A 709 -29.88 -31.74 -10.52
N LYS A 710 -30.96 -31.72 -11.31
CA LYS A 710 -32.17 -30.93 -11.00
C LYS A 710 -33.18 -31.69 -10.14
N GLU A 711 -33.01 -33.01 -10.05
CA GLU A 711 -33.90 -33.92 -9.33
C GLU A 711 -33.73 -33.79 -7.81
N GLU A 712 -34.77 -34.14 -7.09
CA GLU A 712 -34.74 -34.26 -5.63
C GLU A 712 -34.28 -35.67 -5.22
N SER A 713 -33.80 -35.83 -3.99
CA SER A 713 -33.38 -37.14 -3.51
C SER A 713 -34.61 -37.97 -3.14
N ASN A 714 -34.63 -39.23 -3.60
CA ASN A 714 -35.63 -40.23 -3.20
C ASN A 714 -35.21 -41.02 -1.95
N GLU A 715 -34.02 -40.77 -1.39
CA GLU A 715 -33.47 -41.51 -0.26
C GLU A 715 -33.75 -40.78 1.07
N PRO A 716 -34.35 -41.44 2.08
CA PRO A 716 -34.61 -40.84 3.38
C PRO A 716 -33.33 -40.33 4.04
N GLY A 717 -33.36 -39.10 4.58
CA GLY A 717 -32.20 -38.48 5.24
C GLY A 717 -31.13 -37.91 4.30
N VAL A 718 -31.37 -37.91 2.99
CA VAL A 718 -30.46 -37.35 1.98
C VAL A 718 -31.10 -36.12 1.33
N ILE A 719 -30.35 -35.02 1.24
CA ILE A 719 -30.83 -33.75 0.68
C ILE A 719 -29.87 -33.29 -0.41
N PHE A 720 -30.39 -33.10 -1.62
CA PHE A 720 -29.60 -32.62 -2.76
C PHE A 720 -29.52 -31.09 -2.77
N LEU A 721 -28.29 -30.57 -2.78
CA LEU A 721 -27.97 -29.16 -2.88
C LEU A 721 -27.45 -28.84 -4.28
N ARG A 722 -28.02 -27.82 -4.92
CA ARG A 722 -27.63 -27.41 -6.27
C ARG A 722 -26.29 -26.67 -6.25
N ARG A 723 -25.35 -27.10 -7.09
CA ARG A 723 -24.01 -26.48 -7.24
C ARG A 723 -24.01 -24.98 -7.58
N ARG A 724 -25.05 -24.46 -8.23
CA ARG A 724 -25.18 -23.04 -8.60
C ARG A 724 -25.82 -22.17 -7.50
N SER A 725 -26.29 -22.79 -6.42
CA SER A 725 -26.93 -22.11 -5.30
C SER A 725 -25.92 -21.74 -4.22
N PHE A 726 -26.30 -20.82 -3.32
CA PHE A 726 -25.45 -20.44 -2.20
C PHE A 726 -25.47 -21.51 -1.10
N VAL A 727 -24.55 -22.48 -1.19
CA VAL A 727 -24.51 -23.69 -0.33
C VAL A 727 -23.57 -23.58 0.88
N LEU A 728 -22.78 -22.50 0.98
CA LEU A 728 -21.83 -22.30 2.08
C LEU A 728 -22.48 -22.30 3.47
N PRO A 729 -23.64 -21.66 3.71
CA PRO A 729 -24.29 -21.74 5.02
C PRO A 729 -24.55 -23.18 5.47
N LYS A 730 -24.87 -24.06 4.51
CA LYS A 730 -25.14 -25.47 4.78
C LYS A 730 -23.88 -26.30 4.99
N LEU A 731 -22.79 -25.99 4.28
CA LEU A 731 -21.49 -26.58 4.59
C LEU A 731 -21.08 -26.28 6.04
N VAL A 732 -21.27 -25.03 6.47
CA VAL A 732 -20.86 -24.58 7.80
C VAL A 732 -21.71 -25.19 8.91
N SER A 733 -22.93 -25.67 8.61
CA SER A 733 -23.80 -26.35 9.59
C SER A 733 -23.39 -27.78 9.86
N CYS A 734 -22.63 -28.40 8.95
CA CYS A 734 -22.29 -29.80 9.04
C CYS A 734 -21.13 -30.04 10.02
N GLN A 735 -21.13 -31.21 10.65
CA GLN A 735 -20.00 -31.68 11.47
C GLN A 735 -18.79 -32.03 10.63
N ALA A 736 -19.03 -32.63 9.46
CA ALA A 736 -17.99 -33.06 8.55
C ALA A 736 -18.28 -32.72 7.08
N LEU A 737 -17.21 -32.52 6.33
CA LEU A 737 -17.15 -32.50 4.88
C LEU A 737 -16.49 -33.80 4.43
N ILE A 738 -17.17 -34.55 3.57
CA ILE A 738 -16.72 -35.85 3.08
C ILE A 738 -16.60 -35.78 1.56
N VAL A 739 -15.46 -36.21 1.04
CA VAL A 739 -15.23 -36.43 -0.40
C VAL A 739 -15.08 -37.94 -0.61
N PRO A 740 -16.11 -38.65 -1.10
CA PRO A 740 -16.08 -40.10 -1.20
C PRO A 740 -15.35 -40.52 -2.48
N GLY A 741 -14.10 -40.95 -2.32
CA GLY A 741 -13.26 -41.48 -3.40
C GLY A 741 -13.20 -40.64 -4.67
N GLY A 742 -12.98 -41.32 -5.79
CA GLY A 742 -12.96 -40.73 -7.13
C GLY A 742 -11.64 -40.01 -7.48
N GLY A 743 -11.64 -39.33 -8.62
CA GLY A 743 -10.48 -38.63 -9.18
C GLY A 743 -10.64 -37.12 -9.25
N VAL A 744 -11.34 -36.51 -8.28
CA VAL A 744 -11.66 -35.06 -8.30
C VAL A 744 -10.44 -34.18 -8.07
N PHE A 745 -9.41 -34.69 -7.40
CA PHE A 745 -8.18 -33.98 -7.08
C PHE A 745 -7.11 -34.15 -8.17
N GLN A 746 -7.40 -33.62 -9.36
CA GLN A 746 -6.49 -33.60 -10.51
C GLN A 746 -6.56 -32.26 -11.22
N SER A 747 -5.57 -31.92 -12.06
CA SER A 747 -5.61 -30.71 -12.90
C SER A 747 -5.47 -30.97 -14.40
N SER A 748 -5.47 -32.24 -14.82
CA SER A 748 -5.47 -32.67 -16.23
C SER A 748 -6.65 -32.10 -17.02
N THR A 749 -7.85 -32.18 -16.47
CA THR A 749 -9.08 -31.66 -17.10
C THR A 749 -9.19 -30.14 -16.96
N SER A 750 -9.09 -29.61 -15.74
CA SER A 750 -9.19 -28.17 -15.49
C SER A 750 -8.56 -27.76 -14.16
N LEU A 751 -7.74 -26.71 -14.19
CA LEU A 751 -7.22 -26.04 -12.98
C LEU A 751 -8.35 -25.39 -12.16
N ARG A 752 -9.42 -24.92 -12.82
CA ARG A 752 -10.58 -24.34 -12.13
C ARG A 752 -11.34 -25.39 -11.32
N SER A 753 -11.39 -26.63 -11.80
CA SER A 753 -12.01 -27.76 -11.08
C SER A 753 -11.25 -28.05 -9.79
N LEU A 754 -9.92 -28.16 -9.86
CA LEU A 754 -9.09 -28.36 -8.67
C LEU A 754 -9.24 -27.21 -7.67
N ALA A 755 -9.20 -25.96 -8.14
CA ALA A 755 -9.42 -24.79 -7.30
C ALA A 755 -10.80 -24.78 -6.64
N TYR A 756 -11.84 -25.25 -7.32
CA TYR A 756 -13.19 -25.37 -6.79
C TYR A 756 -13.26 -26.35 -5.62
N TYR A 757 -12.73 -27.57 -5.75
CA TYR A 757 -12.74 -28.52 -4.64
C TYR A 757 -11.87 -28.04 -3.47
N LEU A 758 -10.72 -27.41 -3.75
CA LEU A 758 -9.88 -26.79 -2.72
C LEU A 758 -10.60 -25.69 -1.94
N PHE A 759 -11.36 -24.85 -2.64
CA PHE A 759 -12.15 -23.80 -1.99
C PHE A 759 -13.09 -24.40 -0.93
N PHE A 760 -13.80 -25.48 -1.23
CA PHE A 760 -14.70 -26.12 -0.26
C PHE A 760 -13.95 -26.76 0.91
N LEU A 761 -12.81 -27.42 0.66
CA LEU A 761 -11.96 -27.97 1.72
C LEU A 761 -11.48 -26.87 2.69
N SER A 762 -10.95 -25.77 2.14
CA SER A 762 -10.47 -24.65 2.94
C SER A 762 -11.62 -23.94 3.68
N MET A 763 -12.79 -23.74 3.05
CA MET A 763 -13.95 -23.13 3.72
C MET A 763 -14.49 -24.01 4.85
N ALA A 764 -14.57 -25.33 4.64
CA ALA A 764 -14.94 -26.28 5.68
C ALA A 764 -13.99 -26.16 6.87
N ARG A 765 -12.67 -26.13 6.63
CA ARG A 765 -11.67 -25.98 7.68
C ARG A 765 -11.80 -24.67 8.45
N ILE A 766 -11.99 -23.55 7.76
CA ILE A 766 -12.17 -22.22 8.40
C ILE A 766 -13.42 -22.22 9.29
N ALA A 767 -14.46 -22.94 8.87
CA ALA A 767 -15.69 -23.16 9.63
C ALA A 767 -15.56 -24.24 10.73
N GLY A 768 -14.37 -24.80 10.92
CA GLY A 768 -14.09 -25.88 11.87
C GLY A 768 -14.74 -27.22 11.50
N VAL A 769 -15.29 -27.37 10.29
CA VAL A 769 -15.88 -28.59 9.73
C VAL A 769 -14.76 -29.58 9.43
N LYS A 770 -14.92 -30.82 9.90
CA LYS A 770 -13.88 -31.84 9.85
C LYS A 770 -13.88 -32.51 8.48
N VAL A 771 -12.70 -32.74 7.92
CA VAL A 771 -12.56 -33.17 6.53
C VAL A 771 -12.16 -34.65 6.49
N PHE A 772 -12.95 -35.47 5.78
CA PHE A 772 -12.71 -36.90 5.57
C PHE A 772 -12.60 -37.19 4.08
N LEU A 773 -11.53 -37.90 3.71
CA LEU A 773 -11.15 -38.16 2.33
C LEU A 773 -10.86 -39.65 2.12
N PRO A 774 -11.87 -40.54 2.18
CA PRO A 774 -11.67 -41.96 1.92
C PRO A 774 -11.38 -42.24 0.44
N ALA A 775 -10.54 -43.23 0.17
CA ALA A 775 -10.24 -43.84 -1.13
C ALA A 775 -9.95 -42.84 -2.27
N GLN A 776 -9.13 -41.81 -2.02
CA GLN A 776 -8.86 -40.76 -3.00
C GLN A 776 -7.93 -41.19 -4.13
N GLY A 777 -8.28 -40.81 -5.35
CA GLY A 777 -7.40 -40.77 -6.51
C GLY A 777 -6.78 -39.39 -6.67
N LEU A 778 -5.44 -39.31 -6.68
CA LEU A 778 -4.69 -38.06 -6.78
C LEU A 778 -3.98 -37.93 -8.13
N GLY A 779 -4.15 -36.77 -8.76
CA GLY A 779 -3.51 -36.44 -10.02
C GLY A 779 -4.15 -37.13 -11.25
N PRO A 780 -3.52 -36.98 -12.44
CA PRO A 780 -2.29 -36.24 -12.68
C PRO A 780 -2.46 -34.72 -12.57
N PHE A 781 -1.37 -34.04 -12.21
CA PHE A 781 -1.33 -32.58 -12.12
C PHE A 781 -0.63 -31.98 -13.35
N LYS A 782 -1.18 -30.91 -13.93
CA LYS A 782 -0.56 -30.19 -15.03
C LYS A 782 0.78 -29.59 -14.63
N ASN A 783 1.78 -29.80 -15.48
CA ASN A 783 3.10 -29.19 -15.35
C ASN A 783 3.00 -27.70 -15.68
N GLY A 784 3.02 -26.84 -14.66
CA GLY A 784 2.93 -25.40 -14.77
C GLY A 784 2.74 -24.73 -13.42
N ILE A 785 3.03 -23.42 -13.32
CA ILE A 785 3.06 -22.67 -12.06
C ILE A 785 1.72 -22.77 -11.32
N ALA A 786 0.60 -22.56 -12.02
CA ALA A 786 -0.73 -22.65 -11.42
C ALA A 786 -1.09 -24.08 -10.96
N GLY A 787 -0.65 -25.11 -11.69
CA GLY A 787 -0.85 -26.51 -11.31
C GLY A 787 -0.07 -26.90 -10.06
N ALA A 788 1.19 -26.44 -9.96
CA ALA A 788 2.03 -26.66 -8.79
C ALA A 788 1.49 -25.95 -7.53
N LEU A 789 0.97 -24.72 -7.67
CA LEU A 789 0.35 -23.98 -6.57
C LEU A 789 -0.87 -24.70 -6.01
N LEU A 790 -1.78 -25.13 -6.89
CA LEU A 790 -2.98 -25.86 -6.46
C LEU A 790 -2.63 -27.24 -5.88
N LYS A 791 -1.60 -27.91 -6.43
CA LYS A 791 -1.09 -29.16 -5.84
C LYS A 791 -0.56 -28.93 -4.43
N SER A 792 0.24 -27.89 -4.20
CA SER A 792 0.77 -27.58 -2.86
C SER A 792 -0.34 -27.18 -1.87
N ALA A 793 -1.35 -26.42 -2.33
CA ALA A 793 -2.52 -26.11 -1.53
C ALA A 793 -3.29 -27.39 -1.16
N LEU A 794 -3.48 -28.30 -2.12
CA LEU A 794 -4.08 -29.61 -1.86
C LEU A 794 -3.27 -30.42 -0.84
N GLU A 795 -1.96 -30.46 -0.97
CA GLU A 795 -1.09 -31.16 -0.01
C GLU A 795 -1.27 -30.62 1.42
N ALA A 796 -1.35 -29.30 1.60
CA ALA A 796 -1.65 -28.69 2.89
C ALA A 796 -3.06 -29.06 3.40
N GLU A 797 -4.03 -29.17 2.49
CA GLU A 797 -5.36 -29.65 2.85
C GLU A 797 -5.35 -31.12 3.28
N LEU A 798 -4.59 -31.98 2.60
CA LEU A 798 -4.46 -33.41 2.89
C LEU A 798 -3.75 -33.70 4.23
N VAL A 799 -2.74 -32.91 4.60
CA VAL A 799 -2.01 -33.08 5.89
C VAL A 799 -2.95 -32.96 7.09
N ASP A 800 -3.85 -31.99 7.04
CA ASP A 800 -4.73 -31.67 8.16
C ASP A 800 -6.08 -32.41 8.10
N ALA A 801 -6.28 -33.30 7.10
CA ALA A 801 -7.48 -34.12 7.03
C ALA A 801 -7.54 -35.10 8.22
N GLU A 802 -8.74 -35.28 8.78
CA GLU A 802 -9.02 -36.16 9.93
C GLU A 802 -8.93 -37.63 9.53
N TYR A 803 -9.27 -37.93 8.27
CA TYR A 803 -9.10 -39.23 7.66
C TYR A 803 -8.70 -39.07 6.20
N LEU A 804 -7.71 -39.85 5.76
CA LEU A 804 -7.23 -39.90 4.39
C LEU A 804 -6.79 -41.31 4.06
N SER A 805 -7.35 -41.88 2.99
CA SER A 805 -6.86 -43.11 2.37
C SER A 805 -6.78 -42.95 0.86
N LEU A 806 -5.91 -43.72 0.21
CA LEU A 806 -5.63 -43.61 -1.22
C LEU A 806 -6.03 -44.89 -1.92
N ARG A 807 -6.74 -44.80 -3.04
CA ARG A 807 -7.25 -46.00 -3.74
C ARG A 807 -6.20 -46.75 -4.57
N ASP A 808 -5.08 -46.11 -4.90
CA ASP A 808 -4.10 -46.67 -5.83
C ASP A 808 -2.66 -46.18 -5.55
N LEU A 809 -1.68 -46.99 -6.00
CA LEU A 809 -0.25 -46.70 -5.81
C LEU A 809 0.21 -45.47 -6.61
N ALA A 810 -0.43 -45.17 -7.75
CA ALA A 810 -0.09 -44.00 -8.55
C ALA A 810 -0.40 -42.70 -7.77
N SER A 811 -1.53 -42.68 -7.05
CA SER A 811 -1.94 -41.60 -6.16
C SER A 811 -0.97 -41.44 -4.99
N LYS A 812 -0.48 -42.56 -4.42
CA LYS A 812 0.57 -42.53 -3.38
C LYS A 812 1.87 -41.89 -3.87
N LYS A 813 2.27 -42.18 -5.11
CA LYS A 813 3.47 -41.57 -5.74
C LYS A 813 3.32 -40.05 -5.99
N GLN A 814 2.11 -39.51 -6.00
CA GLN A 814 1.88 -38.07 -6.17
C GLN A 814 2.12 -37.26 -4.89
N LEU A 815 2.16 -37.91 -3.71
CA LEU A 815 2.29 -37.27 -2.42
C LEU A 815 3.75 -36.90 -2.07
N PRO A 816 3.98 -35.80 -1.34
CA PRO A 816 5.29 -35.43 -0.81
C PRO A 816 5.74 -36.39 0.31
N GLU A 817 7.05 -36.46 0.55
CA GLU A 817 7.65 -37.33 1.59
C GLU A 817 7.05 -37.13 2.98
N ILE A 818 6.69 -35.89 3.34
CA ILE A 818 6.07 -35.56 4.64
C ILE A 818 4.74 -36.30 4.82
N LEU A 819 3.94 -36.40 3.76
CA LEU A 819 2.68 -37.15 3.76
C LEU A 819 2.92 -38.65 3.60
N ALA A 820 4.01 -39.06 2.96
CA ALA A 820 4.41 -40.47 2.89
C ALA A 820 4.79 -41.05 4.28
N ASN A 821 5.20 -40.18 5.22
CA ASN A 821 5.50 -40.57 6.61
C ASN A 821 4.25 -40.74 7.49
N ARG A 822 3.08 -40.18 7.12
CA ARG A 822 1.81 -40.74 7.60
C ARG A 822 1.75 -42.12 6.94
N ASN A 823 1.70 -43.21 7.71
CA ASN A 823 1.52 -44.58 7.19
C ASN A 823 0.17 -44.70 6.46
N LEU A 824 0.05 -44.07 5.29
CA LEU A 824 -1.15 -44.04 4.46
C LEU A 824 -1.24 -45.40 3.76
N GLU A 825 -2.26 -46.15 4.16
CA GLU A 825 -2.63 -47.41 3.55
C GLU A 825 -3.16 -47.12 2.14
N VAL A 826 -2.64 -47.87 1.16
CA VAL A 826 -3.22 -47.90 -0.18
C VAL A 826 -4.31 -48.94 -0.14
N VAL A 827 -5.54 -48.48 -0.30
CA VAL A 827 -6.76 -49.28 -0.21
C VAL A 827 -7.23 -49.63 -1.63
N THR A 828 -8.53 -49.86 -1.81
CA THR A 828 -9.15 -50.05 -3.13
C THR A 828 -10.13 -48.92 -3.41
N ASP A 829 -10.80 -48.98 -4.57
CA ASP A 829 -11.86 -48.06 -4.90
C ASP A 829 -13.06 -48.22 -3.95
N LEU A 830 -13.69 -47.10 -3.57
CA LEU A 830 -14.77 -47.03 -2.58
C LEU A 830 -15.99 -47.87 -2.98
N PHE A 831 -16.16 -48.18 -4.27
CA PHE A 831 -17.20 -49.10 -4.74
C PHE A 831 -17.22 -50.42 -3.96
N PHE A 832 -16.05 -50.99 -3.63
CA PHE A 832 -15.94 -52.27 -2.93
C PHE A 832 -16.44 -52.25 -1.48
N TRP A 833 -16.71 -51.07 -0.88
CA TRP A 833 -17.37 -51.01 0.43
C TRP A 833 -18.75 -51.68 0.42
N GLY A 834 -19.45 -51.63 -0.72
CA GLY A 834 -20.81 -52.17 -0.89
C GLY A 834 -20.94 -53.22 -1.99
N ALA A 835 -19.83 -53.70 -2.55
CA ALA A 835 -19.87 -54.74 -3.56
C ALA A 835 -20.31 -56.09 -2.96
N ASP A 836 -21.27 -56.74 -3.62
CA ASP A 836 -21.61 -58.12 -3.34
C ASP A 836 -20.78 -59.03 -4.23
N VAL A 837 -19.88 -59.79 -3.62
CA VAL A 837 -18.91 -60.67 -4.29
C VAL A 837 -19.22 -62.06 -3.80
N SER A 838 -19.63 -62.93 -4.72
CA SER A 838 -20.05 -64.29 -4.43
C SER A 838 -19.61 -65.25 -5.51
N GLU A 839 -19.18 -66.44 -5.12
CA GLU A 839 -18.79 -67.51 -6.04
C GLU A 839 -19.96 -67.95 -6.95
N THR A 840 -21.21 -67.74 -6.49
CA THR A 840 -22.43 -67.99 -7.27
C THR A 840 -22.60 -67.09 -8.50
N GLN A 841 -21.81 -66.02 -8.61
CA GLN A 841 -21.78 -65.13 -9.79
C GLN A 841 -20.99 -65.73 -10.96
N ILE A 842 -20.21 -66.81 -10.73
CA ILE A 842 -19.46 -67.50 -11.80
C ILE A 842 -20.44 -68.26 -12.70
N LYS A 843 -20.57 -67.80 -13.95
CA LYS A 843 -21.48 -68.41 -14.92
C LYS A 843 -20.80 -69.54 -15.71
N PRO A 844 -21.44 -70.72 -15.86
CA PRO A 844 -20.94 -71.77 -16.74
C PRO A 844 -20.96 -71.28 -18.20
N PRO A 845 -20.03 -71.70 -19.07
CA PRO A 845 -19.99 -71.30 -20.48
C PRO A 845 -21.33 -71.51 -21.19
N GLY A 846 -21.85 -70.47 -21.84
CA GLY A 846 -23.08 -70.53 -22.63
C GLY A 846 -22.81 -70.62 -24.15
N ASN A 847 -23.80 -71.05 -24.93
CA ASN A 847 -23.68 -71.14 -26.39
C ASN A 847 -23.62 -69.78 -27.11
N LEU A 848 -24.17 -68.73 -26.49
CA LEU A 848 -24.15 -67.36 -27.02
C LEU A 848 -23.37 -66.47 -26.05
N LEU A 849 -22.30 -65.85 -26.54
CA LEU A 849 -21.44 -64.97 -25.76
C LEU A 849 -22.02 -63.55 -25.73
N LYS A 850 -22.64 -63.15 -24.61
CA LYS A 850 -23.13 -61.79 -24.42
C LYS A 850 -21.98 -60.86 -24.01
N THR A 851 -21.49 -60.07 -24.96
CA THR A 851 -20.38 -59.15 -24.73
C THR A 851 -20.88 -57.72 -24.61
N TYR A 852 -20.72 -57.13 -23.43
CA TYR A 852 -21.16 -55.78 -23.13
C TYR A 852 -20.02 -54.79 -23.36
N VAL A 853 -20.31 -53.63 -23.96
CA VAL A 853 -19.27 -52.71 -24.42
C VAL A 853 -19.49 -51.30 -23.89
N VAL A 854 -18.51 -50.78 -23.16
CA VAL A 854 -18.50 -49.45 -22.56
C VAL A 854 -17.37 -48.62 -23.18
N LEU A 855 -17.70 -47.67 -24.04
CA LEU A 855 -16.72 -46.79 -24.69
C LEU A 855 -16.78 -45.36 -24.12
N ARG A 856 -15.80 -44.53 -24.48
CA ARG A 856 -15.79 -43.09 -24.15
C ARG A 856 -15.80 -42.27 -25.43
N ALA A 857 -16.91 -41.58 -25.70
CA ALA A 857 -17.10 -40.79 -26.92
C ALA A 857 -16.04 -39.71 -27.17
N SER A 858 -15.46 -39.14 -26.12
CA SER A 858 -14.48 -38.06 -26.23
C SER A 858 -13.06 -38.50 -26.69
N VAL A 859 -12.84 -39.80 -26.95
CA VAL A 859 -11.52 -40.32 -27.34
C VAL A 859 -11.38 -40.31 -28.87
N PRO A 860 -10.32 -39.72 -29.44
CA PRO A 860 -10.10 -39.74 -30.89
C PRO A 860 -10.09 -41.17 -31.46
N GLY A 861 -10.73 -41.39 -32.61
CA GLY A 861 -10.75 -42.70 -33.27
C GLY A 861 -11.77 -43.72 -32.72
N VAL A 862 -12.45 -43.43 -31.61
CA VAL A 862 -13.39 -44.36 -30.96
C VAL A 862 -14.61 -44.71 -31.82
N LEU A 863 -15.04 -43.83 -32.73
CA LEU A 863 -16.13 -44.12 -33.67
C LEU A 863 -15.78 -45.26 -34.63
N LYS A 864 -14.52 -45.33 -35.09
CA LYS A 864 -14.05 -46.41 -35.95
C LYS A 864 -14.05 -47.73 -35.18
N MET A 865 -13.52 -47.71 -33.96
CA MET A 865 -13.52 -48.85 -33.04
C MET A 865 -14.93 -49.35 -32.73
N ALA A 866 -15.88 -48.45 -32.45
CA ALA A 866 -17.28 -48.82 -32.21
C ALA A 866 -17.89 -49.54 -33.43
N LYS A 867 -17.62 -49.07 -34.66
CA LYS A 867 -18.05 -49.74 -35.90
C LYS A 867 -17.42 -51.13 -36.07
N GLU A 868 -16.12 -51.25 -35.82
CA GLU A 868 -15.42 -52.53 -35.90
C GLU A 868 -15.97 -53.54 -34.89
N ILE A 869 -16.25 -53.11 -33.65
CA ILE A 869 -16.84 -53.96 -32.60
C ILE A 869 -18.27 -54.39 -32.97
N LEU A 870 -19.09 -53.50 -33.53
CA LEU A 870 -20.43 -53.85 -34.00
C LEU A 870 -20.39 -54.85 -35.17
N ALA A 871 -19.46 -54.66 -36.11
CA ALA A 871 -19.28 -55.57 -37.24
C ALA A 871 -18.92 -57.00 -36.79
N LEU A 872 -18.19 -57.16 -35.67
CA LEU A 872 -17.92 -58.49 -35.09
C LEU A 872 -19.21 -59.20 -34.67
N GLY A 873 -20.16 -58.49 -34.06
CA GLY A 873 -21.45 -59.06 -33.66
C GLY A 873 -22.37 -59.39 -34.85
N GLU A 874 -22.17 -58.75 -36.00
CA GLU A 874 -22.87 -59.11 -37.25
C GLU A 874 -22.19 -60.28 -37.97
N THR A 875 -20.87 -60.43 -37.82
CA THR A 875 -20.07 -61.46 -38.51
C THR A 875 -20.14 -62.82 -37.82
N PHE A 876 -20.27 -62.86 -36.50
CA PHE A 876 -20.22 -64.09 -35.70
C PHE A 876 -21.56 -64.34 -34.98
N GLU A 877 -22.29 -65.39 -35.39
CA GLU A 877 -23.62 -65.73 -34.83
C GLU A 877 -23.59 -66.09 -33.33
N ASN A 878 -22.42 -66.49 -32.81
CA ASN A 878 -22.22 -66.86 -31.41
C ASN A 878 -21.83 -65.71 -30.49
N ILE A 879 -21.75 -64.46 -30.98
CA ILE A 879 -21.41 -63.28 -30.17
C ILE A 879 -22.53 -62.24 -30.27
N LYS A 880 -23.09 -61.83 -29.12
CA LYS A 880 -24.05 -60.73 -29.04
C LYS A 880 -23.39 -59.51 -28.41
N ILE A 881 -23.20 -58.46 -29.20
CA ILE A 881 -22.64 -57.18 -28.74
C ILE A 881 -23.76 -56.29 -28.18
N ILE A 882 -23.59 -55.83 -26.93
CA ILE A 882 -24.55 -54.96 -26.24
C ILE A 882 -23.85 -53.68 -25.78
N PRO A 883 -24.06 -52.56 -26.49
CA PRO A 883 -23.61 -51.25 -26.06
C PRO A 883 -24.21 -50.82 -24.72
N LEU A 884 -23.36 -50.34 -23.81
CA LEU A 884 -23.78 -49.69 -22.56
C LEU A 884 -23.43 -48.21 -22.57
N VAL A 885 -24.34 -47.41 -22.03
CA VAL A 885 -24.18 -45.96 -21.86
C VAL A 885 -23.83 -45.66 -20.40
N PHE A 886 -22.60 -45.17 -20.17
CA PHE A 886 -22.11 -44.75 -18.84
C PHE A 886 -22.13 -43.23 -18.67
N SER A 887 -22.20 -42.48 -19.76
CA SER A 887 -22.30 -41.02 -19.80
C SER A 887 -23.25 -40.55 -20.90
N ASP A 888 -24.47 -40.19 -20.51
CA ASP A 888 -25.49 -39.63 -21.41
C ASP A 888 -25.40 -38.09 -21.47
N PRO A 889 -25.54 -37.43 -22.64
CA PRO A 889 -25.86 -37.98 -23.96
C PRO A 889 -24.66 -38.36 -24.83
N GLU A 890 -23.43 -38.22 -24.34
CA GLU A 890 -22.21 -38.41 -25.14
C GLU A 890 -22.08 -39.83 -25.71
N ASP A 891 -22.19 -40.85 -24.84
CA ASP A 891 -22.02 -42.25 -25.24
C ASP A 891 -23.21 -42.72 -26.10
N THR A 892 -24.43 -42.22 -25.82
CA THR A 892 -25.63 -42.47 -26.64
C THR A 892 -25.45 -42.00 -28.07
N LYS A 893 -24.89 -40.80 -28.24
CA LYS A 893 -24.59 -40.23 -29.56
C LYS A 893 -23.56 -41.07 -30.33
N LEU A 894 -22.48 -41.50 -29.65
CA LEU A 894 -21.45 -42.34 -30.25
C LEU A 894 -22.04 -43.62 -30.85
N TRP A 895 -22.86 -44.36 -30.09
CA TRP A 895 -23.38 -45.65 -30.55
C TRP A 895 -24.39 -45.51 -31.69
N LYS A 896 -25.21 -44.45 -31.69
CA LYS A 896 -26.10 -44.13 -32.82
C LYS A 896 -25.30 -43.78 -34.08
N GLU A 897 -24.24 -43.00 -33.96
CA GLU A 897 -23.35 -42.67 -35.09
C GLU A 897 -22.54 -43.88 -35.59
N ALA A 898 -22.25 -44.84 -34.73
CA ALA A 898 -21.62 -46.11 -35.09
C ALA A 898 -22.56 -47.05 -35.86
N GLY A 899 -23.87 -46.79 -35.88
CA GLY A 899 -24.86 -47.56 -36.62
C GLY A 899 -25.62 -48.60 -35.81
N PHE A 900 -25.56 -48.56 -34.47
CA PHE A 900 -26.33 -49.46 -33.62
C PHE A 900 -27.84 -49.19 -33.75
N LYS A 901 -28.62 -50.24 -34.09
CA LYS A 901 -30.07 -50.15 -34.34
C LYS A 901 -30.94 -50.64 -33.18
N GLY A 902 -30.33 -51.20 -32.13
CA GLY A 902 -31.05 -51.69 -30.96
C GLY A 902 -31.39 -50.60 -29.95
N GLU A 903 -32.11 -50.99 -28.90
CA GLU A 903 -32.35 -50.12 -27.75
C GLU A 903 -31.04 -49.95 -26.96
N LEU A 904 -30.63 -48.70 -26.73
CA LEU A 904 -29.45 -48.39 -25.94
C LEU A 904 -29.81 -48.42 -24.46
N ILE A 905 -29.08 -49.24 -23.70
CA ILE A 905 -29.31 -49.38 -22.27
C ILE A 905 -28.38 -48.43 -21.52
N SER A 906 -28.99 -47.51 -20.76
CA SER A 906 -28.30 -46.73 -19.75
C SER A 906 -28.14 -47.56 -18.49
N ILE A 907 -26.91 -47.66 -18.00
CA ILE A 907 -26.64 -48.39 -16.77
C ILE A 907 -27.30 -47.74 -15.54
N TYR A 908 -27.66 -46.46 -15.64
CA TYR A 908 -28.46 -45.75 -14.64
C TYR A 908 -29.85 -46.35 -14.45
N ASP A 909 -30.50 -46.77 -15.53
CA ASP A 909 -31.89 -47.22 -15.52
C ASP A 909 -32.01 -48.72 -15.23
N SER A 910 -30.96 -49.49 -15.50
CA SER A 910 -30.96 -50.95 -15.36
C SER A 910 -29.60 -51.49 -14.89
N PRO A 911 -29.18 -51.20 -13.64
CA PRO A 911 -27.87 -51.59 -13.11
C PRO A 911 -27.66 -53.11 -13.06
N LEU A 912 -28.73 -53.88 -12.81
CA LEU A 912 -28.69 -55.35 -12.74
C LEU A 912 -28.36 -56.00 -14.10
N MET A 913 -28.62 -55.32 -15.22
CA MET A 913 -28.33 -55.87 -16.55
C MET A 913 -26.82 -56.03 -16.80
N PHE A 914 -26.00 -55.26 -16.09
CA PHE A 914 -24.55 -55.39 -16.16
C PHE A 914 -24.08 -56.78 -15.73
N GLU A 915 -24.76 -57.38 -14.75
CA GLU A 915 -24.46 -58.73 -14.26
C GLU A 915 -24.88 -59.81 -15.25
N GLU A 916 -25.65 -59.52 -16.29
CA GLU A 916 -26.00 -60.49 -17.34
C GLU A 916 -24.88 -60.72 -18.36
N ALA A 917 -23.87 -59.86 -18.40
CA ALA A 917 -22.75 -59.99 -19.32
C ALA A 917 -21.97 -61.29 -19.09
N ASP A 918 -21.46 -61.85 -20.19
CA ASP A 918 -20.51 -62.96 -20.17
C ASP A 918 -19.07 -62.44 -20.23
N ILE A 919 -18.84 -61.38 -21.01
CA ILE A 919 -17.58 -60.63 -21.11
C ILE A 919 -17.89 -59.15 -21.20
N ILE A 920 -17.04 -58.30 -20.63
CA ILE A 920 -17.15 -56.84 -20.71
C ILE A 920 -15.94 -56.25 -21.43
N ILE A 921 -16.16 -55.39 -22.42
CA ILE A 921 -15.12 -54.54 -23.00
C ILE A 921 -15.32 -53.13 -22.46
N SER A 922 -14.32 -52.58 -21.75
CA SER A 922 -14.46 -51.27 -21.13
C SER A 922 -13.29 -50.34 -21.39
N MET A 923 -13.59 -49.14 -21.88
CA MET A 923 -12.71 -47.97 -21.82
C MET A 923 -12.80 -47.26 -20.46
N ARG A 924 -13.89 -47.42 -19.70
CA ARG A 924 -14.15 -46.69 -18.45
C ARG A 924 -13.67 -47.50 -17.24
N LEU A 925 -12.95 -46.85 -16.32
CA LEU A 925 -12.45 -47.50 -15.09
C LEU A 925 -13.55 -48.23 -14.31
N HIS A 926 -14.70 -47.59 -14.08
CA HIS A 926 -15.79 -48.20 -13.30
C HIS A 926 -16.43 -49.39 -14.00
N GLY A 927 -16.36 -49.48 -15.35
CA GLY A 927 -16.77 -50.69 -16.06
C GLY A 927 -15.86 -51.88 -15.72
N ALA A 928 -14.55 -51.66 -15.62
CA ALA A 928 -13.61 -52.70 -15.19
C ALA A 928 -13.78 -53.06 -13.71
N ILE A 929 -13.95 -52.07 -12.82
CA ILE A 929 -14.18 -52.30 -11.39
C ILE A 929 -15.43 -53.14 -11.13
N MET A 930 -16.54 -52.78 -11.78
CA MET A 930 -17.79 -53.53 -11.65
C MET A 930 -17.68 -54.93 -12.26
N ALA A 931 -17.01 -55.08 -13.41
CA ALA A 931 -16.78 -56.38 -14.04
C ALA A 931 -15.99 -57.30 -13.11
N THR A 932 -14.89 -56.81 -12.54
CA THR A 932 -14.11 -57.53 -11.53
C THR A 932 -14.99 -57.95 -10.37
N ALA A 933 -15.73 -57.02 -9.75
CA ALA A 933 -16.58 -57.31 -8.58
C ALA A 933 -17.68 -58.34 -8.86
N ALA A 934 -18.26 -58.33 -10.08
CA ALA A 934 -19.25 -59.30 -10.53
C ALA A 934 -18.62 -60.63 -11.03
N CYS A 935 -17.29 -60.77 -10.93
CA CYS A 935 -16.53 -61.92 -11.42
C CYS A 935 -16.68 -62.16 -12.93
N ILE A 936 -16.93 -61.11 -13.72
CA ILE A 936 -17.10 -61.16 -15.17
C ILE A 936 -15.77 -60.83 -15.86
N PRO A 937 -15.20 -61.74 -16.67
CA PRO A 937 -13.98 -61.45 -17.43
C PRO A 937 -14.13 -60.22 -18.32
N TRP A 938 -13.09 -59.39 -18.37
CA TRP A 938 -13.15 -58.12 -19.10
C TRP A 938 -11.88 -57.79 -19.87
N ILE A 939 -12.06 -57.01 -20.95
CA ILE A 939 -11.01 -56.48 -21.80
C ILE A 939 -10.96 -54.96 -21.61
N GLY A 940 -9.78 -54.44 -21.30
CA GLY A 940 -9.57 -53.02 -21.04
C GLY A 940 -9.05 -52.27 -22.26
N ILE A 941 -9.62 -51.10 -22.54
CA ILE A 941 -9.10 -50.17 -23.55
C ILE A 941 -8.59 -48.92 -22.83
N ASN A 942 -7.27 -48.85 -22.67
CA ASN A 942 -6.57 -47.93 -21.79
C ASN A 942 -6.23 -46.59 -22.48
N TYR A 943 -7.19 -45.68 -22.57
CA TYR A 943 -6.96 -44.30 -23.04
C TYR A 943 -6.45 -43.36 -21.94
N ASP A 944 -6.74 -43.65 -20.66
CA ASP A 944 -6.27 -42.95 -19.46
C ASP A 944 -5.59 -44.02 -18.59
N PRO A 945 -4.40 -43.76 -18.01
CA PRO A 945 -3.61 -44.75 -17.27
C PRO A 945 -4.34 -45.42 -16.09
N LYS A 946 -5.52 -44.93 -15.70
CA LYS A 946 -6.36 -45.52 -14.65
C LYS A 946 -6.82 -46.95 -14.92
N VAL A 947 -7.21 -47.29 -16.16
CA VAL A 947 -7.72 -48.65 -16.46
C VAL A 947 -6.60 -49.66 -16.32
N LYS A 948 -5.43 -49.38 -16.90
CA LYS A 948 -4.23 -50.19 -16.74
C LYS A 948 -3.76 -50.24 -15.30
N GLY A 949 -3.76 -49.11 -14.58
CA GLY A 949 -3.37 -49.09 -13.16
C GLY A 949 -4.26 -49.96 -12.28
N PHE A 950 -5.57 -50.05 -12.58
CA PHE A 950 -6.46 -51.00 -11.91
C PHE A 950 -6.19 -52.44 -12.36
N ALA A 951 -6.02 -52.69 -13.65
CA ALA A 951 -5.68 -54.02 -14.18
C ALA A 951 -4.41 -54.61 -13.54
N ASP A 952 -3.37 -53.79 -13.41
CA ASP A 952 -2.11 -54.15 -12.74
C ASP A 952 -2.35 -54.55 -11.27
N SER A 953 -3.34 -53.90 -10.61
CA SER A 953 -3.67 -54.18 -9.20
C SER A 953 -4.39 -55.50 -8.98
N VAL A 954 -4.97 -56.09 -10.04
CA VAL A 954 -5.69 -57.38 -10.03
C VAL A 954 -5.08 -58.40 -10.98
N SER A 955 -3.80 -58.24 -11.34
CA SER A 955 -3.06 -59.16 -12.23
C SER A 955 -3.76 -59.45 -13.56
N TRP A 956 -4.32 -58.40 -14.18
CA TRP A 956 -5.19 -58.47 -15.37
C TRP A 956 -4.65 -57.70 -16.60
N SER A 957 -3.39 -57.27 -16.55
CA SER A 957 -2.80 -56.35 -17.54
C SER A 957 -2.68 -56.93 -18.96
N GLU A 958 -2.69 -58.26 -19.09
CA GLU A 958 -2.61 -58.96 -20.38
C GLU A 958 -3.81 -58.69 -21.29
N PHE A 959 -4.98 -58.40 -20.70
CA PHE A 959 -6.23 -58.09 -21.40
C PHE A 959 -6.43 -56.59 -21.65
N VAL A 960 -5.38 -55.76 -21.51
CA VAL A 960 -5.49 -54.31 -21.58
C VAL A 960 -4.51 -53.71 -22.60
N LYS A 961 -5.05 -52.99 -23.59
CA LYS A 961 -4.27 -52.26 -24.62
C LYS A 961 -4.68 -50.80 -24.77
N THR A 962 -3.83 -49.97 -25.36
CA THR A 962 -4.21 -48.60 -25.70
C THR A 962 -5.14 -48.56 -26.93
N PRO A 963 -5.90 -47.46 -27.14
CA PRO A 963 -6.73 -47.31 -28.34
C PRO A 963 -5.94 -47.38 -29.66
N GLU A 964 -4.67 -46.94 -29.67
CA GLU A 964 -3.81 -46.96 -30.85
C GLU A 964 -3.28 -48.36 -31.18
N GLU A 965 -3.08 -49.19 -30.15
CA GLU A 965 -2.68 -50.59 -30.26
C GLU A 965 -3.86 -51.53 -30.52
N PHE A 966 -5.07 -50.99 -30.58
CA PHE A 966 -6.29 -51.74 -30.84
C PHE A 966 -6.29 -52.27 -32.27
N ASP A 967 -6.38 -53.59 -32.40
CA ASP A 967 -6.58 -54.30 -33.65
C ASP A 967 -7.75 -55.28 -33.48
N SER A 968 -8.64 -55.28 -34.47
CA SER A 968 -9.74 -56.23 -34.60
C SER A 968 -9.31 -57.69 -34.42
N ARG A 969 -8.14 -58.08 -34.94
CA ARG A 969 -7.62 -59.46 -34.78
C ARG A 969 -7.27 -59.76 -33.33
N TRP A 970 -6.55 -58.85 -32.68
CA TRP A 970 -6.22 -58.98 -31.26
C TRP A 970 -7.47 -59.06 -30.40
N LEU A 971 -8.50 -58.23 -30.66
CA LEU A 971 -9.75 -58.28 -29.90
C LEU A 971 -10.42 -59.66 -30.02
N VAL A 972 -10.48 -60.23 -31.22
CA VAL A 972 -11.05 -61.57 -31.44
C VAL A 972 -10.23 -62.65 -30.72
N GLU A 973 -8.90 -62.56 -30.75
CA GLU A 973 -8.03 -63.48 -30.00
C GLU A 973 -8.31 -63.43 -28.49
N GLN A 974 -8.43 -62.23 -27.92
CA GLN A 974 -8.72 -62.08 -26.49
C GLN A 974 -10.14 -62.54 -26.12
N LEU A 975 -11.13 -62.24 -26.96
CA LEU A 975 -12.51 -62.71 -26.76
C LEU A 975 -12.57 -64.23 -26.78
N ASN A 976 -11.87 -64.88 -27.71
CA ASN A 976 -11.80 -66.34 -27.77
C ASN A 976 -11.12 -66.93 -26.54
N LEU A 977 -9.99 -66.37 -26.11
CA LEU A 977 -9.27 -66.82 -24.92
C LEU A 977 -10.15 -66.74 -23.67
N LEU A 978 -10.79 -65.59 -23.44
CA LEU A 978 -11.68 -65.38 -22.30
C LEU A 978 -12.98 -66.19 -22.39
N ALA A 979 -13.45 -66.53 -23.58
CA ALA A 979 -14.64 -67.35 -23.78
C ALA A 979 -14.36 -68.84 -23.51
N ILE A 980 -13.20 -69.36 -23.95
CA ILE A 980 -12.82 -70.78 -23.77
C ILE A 980 -12.59 -71.09 -22.28
N ASP A 981 -11.75 -70.30 -21.61
CA ASP A 981 -11.37 -70.53 -20.21
C ASP A 981 -12.14 -69.61 -19.24
N ARG A 982 -13.40 -69.30 -19.56
CA ARG A 982 -14.21 -68.31 -18.82
C ARG A 982 -14.31 -68.60 -17.33
N THR A 983 -14.55 -69.86 -16.96
CA THR A 983 -14.68 -70.26 -15.56
C THR A 983 -13.38 -70.02 -14.79
N TYR A 984 -12.24 -70.31 -15.41
CA TYR A 984 -10.92 -70.06 -14.82
C TYR A 984 -10.69 -68.57 -14.58
N TYR A 985 -10.94 -67.74 -15.60
CA TYR A 985 -10.78 -66.29 -15.50
C TYR A 985 -11.78 -65.65 -14.52
N SER A 986 -13.00 -66.16 -14.44
CA SER A 986 -14.00 -65.71 -13.47
C SER A 986 -13.59 -66.07 -12.03
N ALA A 987 -13.06 -67.27 -11.81
CA ALA A 987 -12.52 -67.68 -10.51
C ALA A 987 -11.32 -66.83 -10.08
N LYS A 988 -10.41 -66.52 -11.03
CA LYS A 988 -9.29 -65.59 -10.79
C LYS A 988 -9.78 -64.19 -10.38
N LEU A 989 -10.82 -63.67 -11.03
CA LEU A 989 -11.43 -62.39 -10.64
C LEU A 989 -12.16 -62.46 -9.30
N TYR A 990 -12.75 -63.61 -8.95
CA TYR A 990 -13.38 -63.82 -7.64
C TYR A 990 -12.35 -63.72 -6.51
N GLU A 991 -11.20 -64.40 -6.63
CA GLU A 991 -10.11 -64.32 -5.66
C GLU A 991 -9.63 -62.88 -5.45
N GLU A 992 -9.39 -62.15 -6.56
CA GLU A 992 -8.98 -60.74 -6.51
C GLU A 992 -10.08 -59.84 -5.92
N SER A 993 -11.35 -60.07 -6.27
CA SER A 993 -12.47 -59.31 -5.74
C SER A 993 -12.66 -59.50 -4.25
N MET A 994 -12.49 -60.73 -3.75
CA MET A 994 -12.52 -61.02 -2.32
C MET A 994 -11.37 -60.33 -1.57
N ARG A 995 -10.18 -60.31 -2.18
CA ARG A 995 -9.03 -59.55 -1.65
C ARG A 995 -9.33 -58.06 -1.57
N LEU A 996 -9.86 -57.47 -2.65
CA LEU A 996 -10.21 -56.06 -2.71
C LEU A 996 -11.32 -55.71 -1.71
N LYS A 997 -12.38 -56.54 -1.62
CA LYS A 997 -13.48 -56.36 -0.65
C LYS A 997 -12.97 -56.31 0.78
N LYS A 998 -12.07 -57.22 1.17
CA LYS A 998 -11.47 -57.24 2.52
C LYS A 998 -10.64 -55.98 2.82
N ILE A 999 -9.92 -55.46 1.82
CA ILE A 999 -9.19 -54.18 1.95
C ILE A 999 -10.18 -53.02 2.12
N ALA A 1000 -11.26 -53.01 1.33
CA ALA A 1000 -12.30 -51.99 1.37
C ALA A 1000 -13.06 -51.97 2.72
N GLU A 1001 -13.37 -53.14 3.29
CA GLU A 1001 -13.99 -53.25 4.61
C GLU A 1001 -13.11 -52.68 5.72
N ARG A 1002 -11.79 -52.96 5.67
CA ARG A 1002 -10.83 -52.38 6.62
C ARG A 1002 -10.74 -50.85 6.51
N ASP A 1003 -10.75 -50.33 5.28
CA ASP A 1003 -10.79 -48.89 5.01
C ASP A 1003 -12.06 -48.25 5.59
N PHE A 1004 -13.22 -48.86 5.35
CA PHE A 1004 -14.51 -48.40 5.86
C PHE A 1004 -14.54 -48.36 7.39
N GLU A 1005 -14.10 -49.43 8.07
CA GLU A 1005 -14.07 -49.47 9.54
C GLU A 1005 -13.07 -48.45 10.12
N ALA A 1006 -11.93 -48.22 9.47
CA ALA A 1006 -10.98 -47.17 9.88
C ALA A 1006 -11.57 -45.76 9.69
N PHE A 1007 -12.30 -45.53 8.59
CA PHE A 1007 -13.00 -44.28 8.32
C PHE A 1007 -14.11 -44.03 9.37
N ILE A 1008 -14.98 -45.01 9.59
CA ILE A 1008 -16.08 -44.91 10.56
C ILE A 1008 -15.55 -44.76 11.98
N GLY A 1009 -14.55 -45.52 12.40
CA GLY A 1009 -13.95 -45.36 13.73
C GLY A 1009 -13.26 -44.00 13.95
N SER A 1010 -12.77 -43.35 12.88
CA SER A 1010 -12.31 -41.95 12.97
C SER A 1010 -13.48 -40.97 13.14
N PHE A 1011 -14.59 -41.23 12.44
CA PHE A 1011 -15.80 -40.42 12.52
C PHE A 1011 -16.54 -40.56 13.87
N GLU A 1012 -16.63 -41.77 14.43
CA GLU A 1012 -17.22 -42.05 15.74
C GLU A 1012 -16.48 -41.33 16.87
N ARG A 1013 -15.14 -41.35 16.86
CA ARG A 1013 -14.31 -40.61 17.84
C ARG A 1013 -14.55 -39.09 17.77
N LEU A 1014 -14.84 -38.55 16.60
CA LEU A 1014 -15.23 -37.15 16.45
C LEU A 1014 -16.56 -36.87 17.13
N CYS A 1015 -17.51 -37.80 17.03
CA CYS A 1015 -18.81 -37.69 17.68
C CYS A 1015 -18.65 -37.74 19.21
N GLU A 1016 -17.91 -38.71 19.75
CA GLU A 1016 -17.67 -38.87 21.20
C GLU A 1016 -17.02 -37.63 21.83
N ASN A 1017 -15.99 -37.07 21.18
CA ASN A 1017 -15.33 -35.85 21.63
C ASN A 1017 -16.25 -34.62 21.61
N ALA A 1018 -17.25 -34.59 20.73
CA ALA A 1018 -18.26 -33.54 20.72
C ALA A 1018 -19.22 -33.69 21.91
N THR A 1019 -19.68 -34.92 22.19
CA THR A 1019 -20.60 -35.21 23.29
C THR A 1019 -19.97 -34.97 24.66
N GLN A 1020 -18.71 -35.37 24.85
CA GLN A 1020 -17.99 -35.18 26.12
C GLN A 1020 -17.76 -33.70 26.43
N LYS A 1021 -17.49 -32.89 25.39
CA LYS A 1021 -17.34 -31.44 25.51
C LYS A 1021 -18.66 -30.72 25.73
N GLU A 1022 -19.78 -31.28 25.28
CA GLU A 1022 -21.12 -30.78 25.60
C GLU A 1022 -21.52 -31.11 27.04
N LEU A 1023 -21.14 -32.29 27.56
CA LEU A 1023 -21.35 -32.71 28.95
C LEU A 1023 -20.46 -31.97 29.96
N GLU A 1024 -19.24 -31.55 29.58
CA GLU A 1024 -18.36 -30.73 30.45
C GLU A 1024 -18.77 -29.25 30.51
N ASN A 1025 -19.57 -28.78 29.54
CA ASN A 1025 -20.05 -27.39 29.48
C ASN A 1025 -21.50 -27.22 29.98
N ALA A 1026 -22.24 -28.32 30.19
CA ALA A 1026 -23.54 -28.36 30.84
C ALA A 1026 -23.36 -28.62 32.34
#